data_AF-A0A642UMW3-F1
#
_entry.id   AF-A0A642UMW3-F1
#
_cell.length_a   1.000
_cell.length_b   1.000
_cell.length_c   1.000
_cell.angle_alpha   90.00
_cell.angle_beta   90.00
_cell.angle_gamma   90.00
#
_symmetry.space_group_name_H-M   'P 1'
#
loop_
_entity.id
_entity.type
_entity.pdbx_description
1 polymer ?
#
loop_
_entity_poly.entity_id
_entity_poly.type
_entity_poly.pdbx_seq_one_letter_code
_entity_poly.pdbx_strand_id
1 'polypeptide(L)'
;MDPDMLSVGFYDPFSVYPRKDFESKFPLTSLHWKYDAARPVQSIPLLPVKMVEEVPKANAKSIASVYARIMFVKFDNLDEYRSQVRPLIKEWLKQLVTPAGDWMIVYVAPANSKEKQSTIIKVSNFGKLLRDFGPEGKELTGLGFTPTFDRTRICKYRQGNSELLTDVIVNLKGLLVDSFSQKYAYFSRELAPPQAEKGRVQKPIERIRLKFGLAGLLNDMHLFQDALEVFNDMSSNDVVALLQEFPPQSTVSISPVLKQRFFAQYKYLPEKDPQLFDILCTIFANQSALLQSLATHATTISISAIYVSQLFQKSIDFLSELLVNYRQSLLLAEFAIRMIDEYISLPLVAKLIGENSKQGNEYDLHEILEFRGELLLFQRSRYKDIAINYYGYTVIGVSDVSIEERSNHSSGNPVKEKPMITYQPIIDAMSTPETFYAFYENLTESIIKDFVKSGREKTIDIMSIDLALMAYQQGHYKQALSIIQDSYDYFISKGWNFMGGFLLEIYLDCLHHDTDENYEKLTLGTLKLFFSIFHHGRVVNSIGVNNYGAIKHHEYFESLVNRIRAYSSKIDRVLTFPLEFAYEIKPFIGSEKNRYFIKMSIPNRSPLNLEFKAIELVLEDSDGMELEFTTEGIEIHSESTETVKLWSKDFKEGQFQPKRLTIQVYENLVYTKEFPMPKNTTSDLTIQHSEPGSSTLSVNDIPATNDTVGGLMEKRENESKVILRMFQHSSSVWCEFTNTEEIELGITEVNFCIHSSDEQLEDVEVTVVPATPGVTLSIQSRILLDNPIPPHSTHTIRIPFTYYSDNKLVNLGAMLRYRSGDKWHSHTMSSTVDITLEVSVTVQDSFRAQFLYSKFTIGSSQAMSPLRLLSSELVSSDNDKSFEIVSPVYPKLNQLVVFSDQPASLFYKIIPRVSELSPSRCFDLYVSYMSLKKECQQVTLEALESALETIDASSLMYLCRTKILSKAQFDINHYALYGSVKVVNAQELLDWSEEQLKNFIPDTSKIMPVLSSVLSTIQSSATCVSDFYKLHISVPMPILNFLQIVSYNFDRKSQFSVGEPIKMTLAVKTIDKWTGPGDEWKDCKFELTIPSDDNWSVTGLLKTTFIPKEAPFMVELVLVPLVVGKLPLPKVLIKHSPEKPHLLVDFAYANGSETLLIVPESESITFTF
;
A
#
# COMPACT_ATOMS: atom_id res chain seq x y z
N MET A 1 16.38 -54.23 7.34
CA MET A 1 16.33 -55.39 8.27
C MET A 1 15.10 -56.19 7.90
N ASP A 2 15.06 -57.50 8.17
CA ASP A 2 13.76 -58.19 8.15
C ASP A 2 12.88 -57.61 9.27
N PRO A 3 11.61 -57.24 9.00
CA PRO A 3 10.74 -56.69 10.03
C PRO A 3 10.41 -57.76 11.08
N ASP A 4 10.57 -57.41 12.36
CA ASP A 4 10.25 -58.31 13.47
C ASP A 4 8.73 -58.60 13.48
N MET A 5 8.34 -59.83 13.17
CA MET A 5 6.93 -60.22 13.06
C MET A 5 6.28 -60.34 14.44
N LEU A 6 5.08 -59.77 14.60
CA LEU A 6 4.31 -59.80 15.83
C LEU A 6 3.92 -61.24 16.21
N SER A 7 4.08 -61.62 17.48
CA SER A 7 3.88 -63.00 17.94
C SER A 7 2.52 -63.24 18.60
N VAL A 8 1.84 -64.30 18.18
CA VAL A 8 0.58 -64.82 18.76
C VAL A 8 0.84 -66.19 19.37
N GLY A 9 0.54 -66.34 20.66
CA GLY A 9 0.67 -67.59 21.39
C GLY A 9 -0.49 -68.54 21.08
N PHE A 10 -0.23 -69.84 20.97
CA PHE A 10 -1.30 -70.85 20.93
C PHE A 10 -0.98 -72.08 21.76
N TYR A 11 -2.04 -72.74 22.24
CA TYR A 11 -1.97 -74.03 22.93
C TYR A 11 -2.98 -74.99 22.31
N ASP A 12 -2.51 -76.15 21.86
CA ASP A 12 -3.32 -77.16 21.17
C ASP A 12 -3.12 -78.56 21.77
N PRO A 13 -3.65 -78.82 22.98
CA PRO A 13 -3.50 -80.12 23.65
C PRO A 13 -4.20 -81.28 22.93
N PHE A 14 -5.01 -81.01 21.90
CA PHE A 14 -5.75 -82.02 21.14
C PHE A 14 -5.24 -82.20 19.70
N SER A 15 -4.21 -81.46 19.28
CA SER A 15 -3.66 -81.47 17.91
C SER A 15 -4.72 -81.17 16.83
N VAL A 16 -5.57 -80.17 17.07
CA VAL A 16 -6.68 -79.75 16.20
C VAL A 16 -6.48 -78.37 15.53
N TYR A 17 -5.32 -77.73 15.68
CA TYR A 17 -5.00 -76.41 15.10
C TYR A 17 -4.95 -76.46 13.55
N PRO A 18 -5.83 -75.75 12.82
CA PRO A 18 -5.87 -75.78 11.36
C PRO A 18 -4.85 -74.83 10.74
N ARG A 19 -3.56 -75.19 10.84
CA ARG A 19 -2.41 -74.35 10.47
C ARG A 19 -2.52 -73.68 9.10
N LYS A 20 -2.84 -74.44 8.04
CA LYS A 20 -2.95 -73.90 6.66
C LYS A 20 -4.03 -72.83 6.52
N ASP A 21 -5.14 -72.98 7.23
CA ASP A 21 -6.27 -72.06 7.15
C ASP A 21 -5.91 -70.72 7.79
N PHE A 22 -5.17 -70.73 8.91
CA PHE A 22 -4.66 -69.53 9.55
C PHE A 22 -3.52 -68.88 8.74
N GLU A 23 -2.55 -69.66 8.25
CA GLU A 23 -1.46 -69.15 7.40
C GLU A 23 -2.00 -68.48 6.12
N SER A 24 -3.13 -68.96 5.55
CA SER A 24 -3.80 -68.31 4.42
C SER A 24 -4.42 -66.93 4.72
N LYS A 25 -4.50 -66.54 6.00
CA LYS A 25 -5.06 -65.27 6.49
C LYS A 25 -3.98 -64.35 7.08
N PHE A 26 -2.71 -64.72 7.00
CA PHE A 26 -1.58 -63.89 7.39
C PHE A 26 -0.81 -63.38 6.14
N PRO A 27 -0.29 -62.15 6.14
CA PRO A 27 -0.40 -61.11 7.17
C PRO A 27 -1.84 -60.63 7.38
N LEU A 28 -2.17 -60.18 8.59
CA LEU A 28 -3.50 -59.64 8.89
C LEU A 28 -3.63 -58.27 8.22
N THR A 29 -4.71 -58.06 7.47
CA THR A 29 -5.00 -56.78 6.79
C THR A 29 -6.12 -56.01 7.47
N SER A 30 -6.18 -54.70 7.28
CA SER A 30 -7.29 -53.84 7.72
C SER A 30 -7.66 -54.04 9.21
N LEU A 31 -6.70 -53.79 10.10
CA LEU A 31 -7.01 -53.60 11.52
C LEU A 31 -7.27 -52.11 11.74
N HIS A 32 -8.19 -51.80 12.65
CA HIS A 32 -8.51 -50.43 13.02
C HIS A 32 -8.41 -50.29 14.54
N TRP A 33 -7.67 -49.29 14.99
CA TRP A 33 -7.46 -49.00 16.41
C TRP A 33 -7.96 -47.59 16.74
N LYS A 34 -8.62 -47.47 17.89
CA LYS A 34 -9.07 -46.19 18.44
C LYS A 34 -8.86 -46.23 19.95
N TYR A 35 -7.90 -45.45 20.44
CA TYR A 35 -7.57 -45.38 21.87
C TYR A 35 -8.55 -44.53 22.69
N ASP A 36 -8.89 -43.36 22.15
CA ASP A 36 -9.72 -42.35 22.80
C ASP A 36 -10.86 -41.97 21.85
N ALA A 37 -12.06 -41.76 22.37
CA ALA A 37 -13.21 -41.27 21.63
C ALA A 37 -12.91 -39.98 20.84
N ALA A 38 -12.04 -39.11 21.37
CA ALA A 38 -11.62 -37.85 20.77
C ALA A 38 -10.55 -37.97 19.67
N ARG A 39 -9.82 -39.10 19.59
CA ARG A 39 -8.77 -39.30 18.56
C ARG A 39 -9.32 -39.96 17.29
N PRO A 40 -8.72 -39.71 16.11
CA PRO A 40 -9.10 -40.40 14.88
C PRO A 40 -8.81 -41.92 14.97
N VAL A 41 -9.51 -42.70 14.14
CA VAL A 41 -9.25 -44.14 14.02
C VAL A 41 -7.99 -44.36 13.20
N GLN A 42 -6.97 -44.96 13.80
CA GLN A 42 -5.78 -45.39 13.08
C GLN A 42 -6.04 -46.71 12.34
N SER A 43 -5.53 -46.82 11.12
CA SER A 43 -5.73 -47.98 10.25
C SER A 43 -4.39 -48.64 9.97
N ILE A 44 -4.28 -49.91 10.32
CA ILE A 44 -3.09 -50.73 10.08
C ILE A 44 -3.38 -51.59 8.84
N PRO A 45 -2.81 -51.24 7.67
CA PRO A 45 -3.17 -51.88 6.40
C PRO A 45 -2.65 -53.32 6.32
N LEU A 46 -1.48 -53.59 6.92
CA LEU A 46 -0.75 -54.85 6.85
C LEU A 46 -0.01 -55.09 8.17
N LEU A 47 -0.31 -56.18 8.87
CA LEU A 47 0.37 -56.62 10.10
C LEU A 47 0.92 -58.04 9.92
N PRO A 48 2.25 -58.22 9.77
CA PRO A 48 2.90 -59.51 9.77
C PRO A 48 2.76 -60.20 11.13
N VAL A 49 2.14 -61.40 11.15
CA VAL A 49 1.90 -62.18 12.37
C VAL A 49 2.53 -63.55 12.27
N LYS A 50 3.17 -63.98 13.36
CA LYS A 50 3.78 -65.30 13.55
C LYS A 50 3.12 -66.04 14.72
N MET A 51 2.76 -67.30 14.50
CA MET A 51 2.22 -68.17 15.55
C MET A 51 3.35 -68.86 16.32
N VAL A 52 3.24 -68.90 17.65
CA VAL A 52 4.22 -69.48 18.58
C VAL A 52 3.49 -70.40 19.55
N GLU A 53 3.95 -71.64 19.71
CA GLU A 53 3.31 -72.61 20.62
C GLU A 53 3.76 -72.37 22.07
N GLU A 54 2.80 -72.23 22.99
CA GLU A 54 3.04 -72.07 24.43
C GLU A 54 2.32 -73.18 25.22
N VAL A 55 3.09 -74.01 25.95
CA VAL A 55 2.57 -75.11 26.76
C VAL A 55 2.56 -74.71 28.24
N PRO A 56 1.41 -74.81 28.96
CA PRO A 56 1.36 -74.54 30.40
C PRO A 56 2.23 -75.55 31.16
N LYS A 57 3.21 -75.02 31.89
CA LYS A 57 4.09 -75.75 32.82
C LYS A 57 4.29 -74.88 34.06
N ALA A 58 4.56 -75.49 35.21
CA ALA A 58 4.71 -74.78 36.49
C ALA A 58 5.76 -73.63 36.50
N ASN A 59 6.76 -73.68 35.61
CA ASN A 59 7.80 -72.65 35.42
C ASN A 59 7.71 -71.93 34.05
N ALA A 60 6.59 -72.04 33.32
CA ALA A 60 6.41 -71.35 32.04
C ALA A 60 6.27 -69.84 32.27
N LYS A 61 7.33 -69.08 31.96
CA LYS A 61 7.24 -67.62 31.88
C LYS A 61 6.58 -67.23 30.56
N SER A 62 5.51 -66.44 30.64
CA SER A 62 4.88 -65.78 29.48
C SER A 62 5.95 -65.06 28.64
N ILE A 63 5.98 -65.34 27.33
CA ILE A 63 6.84 -64.61 26.39
C ILE A 63 6.32 -63.17 26.30
N ALA A 64 7.18 -62.16 26.56
CA ALA A 64 6.76 -60.76 26.65
C ALA A 64 6.27 -60.16 25.32
N SER A 65 6.81 -60.65 24.20
CA SER A 65 6.41 -60.25 22.84
C SER A 65 5.14 -60.93 22.31
N VAL A 66 4.48 -61.77 23.11
CA VAL A 66 3.17 -62.34 22.76
C VAL A 66 2.06 -61.35 23.12
N TYR A 67 1.14 -61.13 22.18
CA TYR A 67 0.02 -60.18 22.36
C TYR A 67 -1.30 -60.85 22.67
N ALA A 68 -1.64 -61.95 21.99
CA ALA A 68 -2.85 -62.72 22.20
C ALA A 68 -2.54 -64.22 22.32
N ARG A 69 -3.37 -64.95 23.09
CA ARG A 69 -3.23 -66.40 23.32
C ARG A 69 -4.47 -67.17 22.88
N ILE A 70 -4.30 -68.22 22.07
CA ILE A 70 -5.42 -69.03 21.55
C ILE A 70 -5.32 -70.46 22.07
N MET A 71 -6.37 -70.97 22.72
CA MET A 71 -6.50 -72.40 23.02
C MET A 71 -7.46 -73.07 22.05
N PHE A 72 -7.02 -74.15 21.40
CA PHE A 72 -7.89 -74.97 20.56
C PHE A 72 -8.43 -76.15 21.37
N VAL A 73 -9.75 -76.37 21.34
CA VAL A 73 -10.43 -77.41 22.13
C VAL A 73 -11.41 -78.22 21.29
N LYS A 74 -11.51 -79.51 21.57
CA LYS A 74 -12.47 -80.44 20.99
C LYS A 74 -13.00 -81.37 22.09
N PHE A 75 -14.28 -81.70 22.02
CA PHE A 75 -14.91 -82.77 22.81
C PHE A 75 -16.22 -83.19 22.14
N ASP A 76 -16.53 -84.48 22.21
CA ASP A 76 -17.72 -85.05 21.56
C ASP A 76 -18.90 -85.18 22.53
N ASN A 77 -18.65 -85.33 23.84
CA ASN A 77 -19.70 -85.42 24.87
C ASN A 77 -19.47 -84.53 26.11
N LEU A 78 -20.52 -84.35 26.93
CA LEU A 78 -20.48 -83.45 28.09
C LEU A 78 -19.70 -83.98 29.30
N ASP A 79 -19.42 -85.28 29.37
CA ASP A 79 -18.69 -85.88 30.49
C ASP A 79 -17.17 -85.83 30.27
N GLU A 80 -16.70 -86.07 29.05
CA GLU A 80 -15.36 -85.73 28.57
C GLU A 80 -15.02 -84.25 28.81
N TYR A 81 -15.95 -83.35 28.48
CA TYR A 81 -15.80 -81.93 28.75
C TYR A 81 -15.65 -81.60 30.25
N ARG A 82 -16.44 -82.24 31.12
CA ARG A 82 -16.36 -82.05 32.58
C ARG A 82 -15.07 -82.60 33.18
N SER A 83 -14.59 -83.73 32.68
CA SER A 83 -13.47 -84.48 33.27
C SER A 83 -12.10 -84.09 32.72
N GLN A 84 -11.99 -83.67 31.46
CA GLN A 84 -10.71 -83.42 30.79
C GLN A 84 -10.57 -81.98 30.29
N VAL A 85 -11.50 -81.51 29.45
CA VAL A 85 -11.35 -80.20 28.76
C VAL A 85 -11.46 -79.03 29.74
N ARG A 86 -12.44 -79.05 30.65
CA ARG A 86 -12.64 -77.96 31.62
C ARG A 86 -11.44 -77.79 32.58
N PRO A 87 -10.85 -78.85 33.18
CA PRO A 87 -9.60 -78.71 33.93
C PRO A 87 -8.45 -78.09 33.12
N LEU A 88 -8.23 -78.55 31.88
CA LEU A 88 -7.16 -78.03 31.01
C LEU A 88 -7.32 -76.54 30.70
N ILE A 89 -8.55 -76.09 30.40
CA ILE A 89 -8.85 -74.66 30.20
C ILE A 89 -8.50 -73.86 31.46
N LYS A 90 -8.88 -74.34 32.66
CA LYS A 90 -8.58 -73.65 33.92
C LYS A 90 -7.08 -73.54 34.17
N GLU A 91 -6.32 -74.60 33.88
CA GLU A 91 -4.87 -74.59 34.08
C GLU A 91 -4.15 -73.67 33.09
N TRP A 92 -4.54 -73.70 31.82
CA TRP A 92 -4.03 -72.79 30.79
C TRP A 92 -4.30 -71.32 31.13
N LEU A 93 -5.54 -70.98 31.52
CA LEU A 93 -5.90 -69.63 31.96
C LEU A 93 -5.08 -69.20 33.20
N LYS A 94 -4.87 -70.09 34.16
CA LYS A 94 -4.12 -69.79 35.39
C LYS A 94 -2.61 -69.61 35.15
N GLN A 95 -2.00 -70.35 34.22
CA GLN A 95 -0.54 -70.36 34.03
C GLN A 95 -0.04 -69.40 32.95
N LEU A 96 -0.80 -69.20 31.86
CA LEU A 96 -0.35 -68.39 30.72
C LEU A 96 -1.13 -67.09 30.53
N VAL A 97 -2.28 -66.91 31.19
CA VAL A 97 -3.20 -65.79 30.93
C VAL A 97 -3.30 -64.83 32.12
N THR A 98 -3.53 -65.29 33.35
CA THR A 98 -3.45 -64.42 34.53
C THR A 98 -1.99 -63.99 34.79
N PRO A 99 -1.67 -62.70 35.00
CA PRO A 99 -2.61 -61.62 35.36
C PRO A 99 -3.06 -60.66 34.23
N ALA A 100 -2.51 -60.73 33.01
CA ALA A 100 -2.72 -59.68 31.99
C ALA A 100 -2.59 -60.14 30.51
N GLY A 101 -2.89 -61.40 30.20
CA GLY A 101 -2.92 -61.90 28.82
C GLY A 101 -4.33 -61.85 28.22
N ASP A 102 -4.46 -61.38 26.99
CA ASP A 102 -5.70 -61.55 26.22
C ASP A 102 -5.77 -62.91 25.55
N TRP A 103 -6.98 -63.48 25.52
CA TRP A 103 -7.18 -64.90 25.27
C TRP A 103 -8.44 -65.22 24.47
N MET A 104 -8.37 -66.31 23.70
CA MET A 104 -9.49 -66.91 22.97
C MET A 104 -9.51 -68.43 23.15
N ILE A 105 -10.69 -69.01 23.26
CA ILE A 105 -10.90 -70.46 23.15
C ILE A 105 -11.66 -70.75 21.85
N VAL A 106 -11.09 -71.60 20.99
CA VAL A 106 -11.70 -72.00 19.72
C VAL A 106 -12.16 -73.46 19.84
N TYR A 107 -13.48 -73.67 19.88
CA TYR A 107 -14.06 -75.00 19.82
C TYR A 107 -14.10 -75.51 18.37
N VAL A 108 -13.28 -76.52 18.07
CA VAL A 108 -13.18 -77.16 16.77
C VAL A 108 -14.25 -78.24 16.66
N ALA A 109 -15.37 -77.90 16.01
CA ALA A 109 -16.49 -78.82 15.82
C ALA A 109 -16.19 -79.86 14.72
N PRO A 110 -16.52 -81.16 14.94
CA PRO A 110 -16.34 -82.18 13.93
C PRO A 110 -17.19 -81.91 12.67
N ALA A 111 -16.66 -82.26 11.50
CA ALA A 111 -17.19 -81.81 10.21
C ALA A 111 -18.62 -82.30 9.89
N ASN A 112 -19.02 -83.48 10.37
CA ASN A 112 -20.19 -84.23 9.87
C ASN A 112 -21.34 -84.47 10.88
N SER A 113 -21.47 -83.70 11.96
CA SER A 113 -22.57 -83.87 12.93
C SER A 113 -23.64 -82.76 12.85
N LYS A 114 -24.89 -83.15 12.58
CA LYS A 114 -26.08 -82.40 13.02
C LYS A 114 -26.19 -82.59 14.54
N GLU A 115 -26.13 -81.50 15.31
CA GLU A 115 -26.13 -81.57 16.78
C GLU A 115 -27.40 -82.25 17.31
N LYS A 116 -27.24 -83.48 17.85
CA LYS A 116 -28.32 -84.16 18.57
C LYS A 116 -28.52 -83.44 19.91
N GLN A 117 -29.69 -82.85 20.11
CA GLN A 117 -30.07 -82.29 21.40
C GLN A 117 -30.09 -83.41 22.46
N SER A 118 -29.36 -83.23 23.57
CA SER A 118 -29.40 -84.16 24.69
C SER A 118 -30.81 -84.19 25.28
N THR A 119 -31.42 -85.37 25.37
CA THR A 119 -32.83 -85.56 25.76
C THR A 119 -33.18 -85.13 27.18
N ILE A 120 -32.18 -84.83 28.01
CA ILE A 120 -32.34 -84.49 29.43
C ILE A 120 -32.03 -83.01 29.73
N ILE A 121 -31.26 -82.30 28.87
CA ILE A 121 -31.04 -80.85 28.99
C ILE A 121 -30.87 -80.24 27.58
N LYS A 122 -31.71 -79.27 27.21
CA LYS A 122 -31.70 -78.58 25.89
C LYS A 122 -30.51 -77.62 25.73
N VAL A 123 -29.28 -78.12 25.63
CA VAL A 123 -28.05 -77.32 25.41
C VAL A 123 -27.11 -78.04 24.46
N SER A 124 -26.48 -77.32 23.52
CA SER A 124 -25.41 -77.86 22.67
C SER A 124 -24.06 -77.90 23.39
N ASN A 125 -23.10 -78.70 22.89
CA ASN A 125 -21.72 -78.77 23.40
C ASN A 125 -21.08 -77.37 23.48
N PHE A 126 -21.17 -76.59 22.40
CA PHE A 126 -20.72 -75.20 22.36
C PHE A 126 -21.46 -74.31 23.35
N GLY A 127 -22.79 -74.45 23.45
CA GLY A 127 -23.60 -73.73 24.43
C GLY A 127 -23.27 -74.06 25.89
N LYS A 128 -22.67 -75.23 26.17
CA LYS A 128 -22.18 -75.57 27.51
C LYS A 128 -20.81 -74.94 27.81
N LEU A 129 -19.89 -74.95 26.85
CA LEU A 129 -18.61 -74.22 26.94
C LEU A 129 -18.86 -72.72 27.19
N LEU A 130 -19.79 -72.12 26.43
CA LEU A 130 -20.18 -70.72 26.56
C LEU A 130 -20.85 -70.39 27.91
N ARG A 131 -21.59 -71.31 28.53
CA ARG A 131 -22.17 -71.10 29.88
C ARG A 131 -21.16 -71.20 31.02
N ASP A 132 -20.07 -71.93 30.83
CA ASP A 132 -19.09 -72.14 31.89
C ASP A 132 -17.98 -71.07 31.84
N PHE A 133 -17.54 -70.71 30.63
CA PHE A 133 -16.43 -69.79 30.39
C PHE A 133 -16.80 -68.51 29.60
N GLY A 134 -18.09 -68.28 29.30
CA GLY A 134 -18.56 -67.00 28.73
C GLY A 134 -18.73 -65.90 29.79
N PRO A 135 -19.32 -64.75 29.44
CA PRO A 135 -19.39 -63.58 30.34
C PRO A 135 -20.14 -63.83 31.65
N GLU A 136 -21.21 -64.64 31.64
CA GLU A 136 -21.94 -65.03 32.86
C GLU A 136 -21.40 -66.34 33.50
N GLY A 137 -20.22 -66.78 33.06
CA GLY A 137 -19.63 -68.09 33.40
C GLY A 137 -18.99 -68.15 34.77
N LYS A 138 -19.53 -69.01 35.65
CA LYS A 138 -19.01 -69.19 37.03
C LYS A 138 -17.54 -69.66 37.09
N GLU A 139 -17.04 -70.33 36.06
CA GLU A 139 -15.67 -70.84 36.05
C GLU A 139 -14.64 -69.71 35.81
N LEU A 140 -15.02 -68.62 35.12
CA LEU A 140 -14.18 -67.41 35.00
C LEU A 140 -14.13 -66.61 36.31
N THR A 141 -15.29 -66.40 36.94
CA THR A 141 -15.34 -65.68 38.23
C THR A 141 -14.55 -66.40 39.33
N GLY A 142 -14.51 -67.73 39.30
CA GLY A 142 -13.69 -68.54 40.21
C GLY A 142 -12.17 -68.49 39.96
N LEU A 143 -11.74 -67.93 38.83
CA LEU A 143 -10.33 -67.70 38.48
C LEU A 143 -9.91 -66.23 38.65
N GLY A 144 -10.81 -65.36 39.12
CA GLY A 144 -10.53 -63.93 39.34
C GLY A 144 -10.68 -63.04 38.09
N PHE A 145 -11.23 -63.55 36.98
CA PHE A 145 -11.57 -62.71 35.83
C PHE A 145 -12.86 -61.93 36.09
N THR A 146 -12.83 -60.61 35.85
CA THR A 146 -14.04 -59.76 35.84
C THR A 146 -14.78 -59.91 34.52
N PRO A 147 -16.13 -60.04 34.52
CA PRO A 147 -16.93 -60.23 33.30
C PRO A 147 -17.18 -58.88 32.58
N THR A 148 -16.10 -58.18 32.23
CA THR A 148 -16.09 -56.86 31.57
C THR A 148 -15.59 -56.97 30.13
N PHE A 149 -16.04 -58.00 29.41
CA PHE A 149 -15.61 -58.28 28.04
C PHE A 149 -16.71 -57.91 27.04
N ASP A 150 -16.46 -56.89 26.22
CA ASP A 150 -17.38 -56.46 25.15
C ASP A 150 -17.49 -57.46 23.98
N ARG A 151 -16.66 -58.52 23.96
CA ARG A 151 -16.56 -59.51 22.86
C ARG A 151 -16.57 -60.95 23.37
N THR A 152 -17.08 -61.85 22.53
CA THR A 152 -17.13 -63.29 22.80
C THR A 152 -15.75 -63.95 22.67
N ARG A 153 -15.05 -64.18 23.79
CA ARG A 153 -13.75 -64.89 23.82
C ARG A 153 -13.82 -66.39 23.50
N ILE A 154 -14.99 -66.90 23.14
CA ILE A 154 -15.22 -68.31 22.81
C ILE A 154 -15.84 -68.39 21.42
N CYS A 155 -15.07 -68.91 20.46
CA CYS A 155 -15.47 -69.04 19.07
C CYS A 155 -15.74 -70.50 18.69
N LYS A 156 -16.62 -70.71 17.70
CA LYS A 156 -16.86 -72.03 17.10
C LYS A 156 -16.21 -72.05 15.72
N TYR A 157 -15.32 -73.01 15.50
CA TYR A 157 -14.72 -73.27 14.19
C TYR A 157 -15.21 -74.61 13.65
N ARG A 158 -15.39 -74.73 12.34
CA ARG A 158 -15.60 -76.01 11.65
C ARG A 158 -14.68 -76.05 10.44
N GLN A 159 -13.94 -77.15 10.30
CA GLN A 159 -13.01 -77.34 9.20
C GLN A 159 -13.68 -77.15 7.84
N GLY A 160 -13.12 -76.29 6.99
CA GLY A 160 -13.67 -75.97 5.66
C GLY A 160 -14.80 -74.93 5.64
N ASN A 161 -15.22 -74.36 6.77
CA ASN A 161 -16.17 -73.24 6.79
C ASN A 161 -15.43 -71.88 6.88
N SER A 162 -15.41 -71.13 5.77
CA SER A 162 -14.74 -69.83 5.68
C SER A 162 -15.46 -68.69 6.43
N GLU A 163 -16.76 -68.80 6.72
CA GLU A 163 -17.49 -67.80 7.51
C GLU A 163 -17.02 -67.88 8.96
N LEU A 164 -17.07 -69.07 9.56
CA LEU A 164 -16.59 -69.31 10.93
C LEU A 164 -15.07 -69.05 11.10
N LEU A 165 -14.26 -69.27 10.05
CA LEU A 165 -12.86 -68.85 10.07
C LEU A 165 -12.71 -67.33 10.11
N THR A 166 -13.55 -66.61 9.35
CA THR A 166 -13.56 -65.15 9.34
C THR A 166 -13.96 -64.62 10.72
N ASP A 167 -14.97 -65.20 11.38
CA ASP A 167 -15.35 -64.86 12.75
C ASP A 167 -14.18 -65.04 13.74
N VAL A 168 -13.44 -66.15 13.65
CA VAL A 168 -12.26 -66.40 14.49
C VAL A 168 -11.14 -65.38 14.23
N ILE A 169 -10.90 -65.02 12.97
CA ILE A 169 -9.90 -64.00 12.61
C ILE A 169 -10.33 -62.59 13.03
N VAL A 170 -11.62 -62.25 12.96
CA VAL A 170 -12.16 -60.98 13.46
C VAL A 170 -12.00 -60.88 14.97
N ASN A 171 -12.29 -61.95 15.72
CA ASN A 171 -12.05 -62.00 17.17
C ASN A 171 -10.55 -61.94 17.51
N LEU A 172 -9.68 -62.59 16.72
CA LEU A 172 -8.22 -62.48 16.89
C LEU A 172 -7.70 -61.06 16.65
N LYS A 173 -8.15 -60.38 15.57
CA LYS A 173 -7.85 -58.96 15.32
C LYS A 173 -8.30 -58.10 16.51
N GLY A 174 -9.51 -58.36 17.02
CA GLY A 174 -10.03 -57.71 18.22
C GLY A 174 -9.09 -57.85 19.41
N LEU A 175 -8.71 -59.08 19.77
CA LEU A 175 -7.83 -59.35 20.91
C LEU A 175 -6.41 -58.78 20.77
N LEU A 176 -5.87 -58.71 19.54
CA LEU A 176 -4.60 -58.03 19.29
C LEU A 176 -4.71 -56.53 19.55
N VAL A 177 -5.79 -55.90 19.07
CA VAL A 177 -6.07 -54.48 19.31
C VAL A 177 -6.37 -54.20 20.78
N ASP A 178 -7.07 -55.09 21.48
CA ASP A 178 -7.40 -54.96 22.91
C ASP A 178 -6.14 -55.08 23.79
N SER A 179 -5.26 -56.05 23.49
CA SER A 179 -3.97 -56.24 24.17
C SER A 179 -3.00 -55.09 23.92
N PHE A 180 -2.90 -54.65 22.66
CA PHE A 180 -2.15 -53.46 22.30
C PHE A 180 -2.68 -52.22 23.03
N SER A 181 -4.00 -52.03 23.10
CA SER A 181 -4.63 -50.92 23.82
C SER A 181 -4.32 -50.96 25.33
N GLN A 182 -4.28 -52.14 25.96
CA GLN A 182 -3.89 -52.29 27.37
C GLN A 182 -2.42 -51.95 27.60
N LYS A 183 -1.51 -52.45 26.75
CA LYS A 183 -0.07 -52.12 26.82
C LYS A 183 0.18 -50.63 26.55
N TYR A 184 -0.53 -50.04 25.59
CA TYR A 184 -0.45 -48.62 25.25
C TYR A 184 -0.97 -47.77 26.41
N ALA A 185 -2.14 -48.10 26.98
CA ALA A 185 -2.70 -47.44 28.16
C ALA A 185 -1.74 -47.46 29.35
N TYR A 186 -1.03 -48.58 29.57
CA TYR A 186 0.02 -48.68 30.59
C TYR A 186 1.13 -47.64 30.35
N PHE A 187 1.79 -47.66 29.18
CA PHE A 187 2.85 -46.70 28.87
C PHE A 187 2.36 -45.24 28.89
N SER A 188 1.19 -44.95 28.32
CA SER A 188 0.59 -43.61 28.35
C SER A 188 0.30 -43.12 29.77
N ARG A 189 -0.13 -44.00 30.68
CA ARG A 189 -0.36 -43.66 32.08
C ARG A 189 0.94 -43.44 32.85
N GLU A 190 1.95 -44.28 32.64
CA GLU A 190 3.24 -44.12 33.32
C GLU A 190 4.03 -42.92 32.76
N LEU A 191 3.84 -42.52 31.49
CA LEU A 191 4.47 -41.34 30.90
C LEU A 191 3.72 -40.02 31.15
N ALA A 192 2.49 -40.07 31.66
CA ALA A 192 1.69 -38.89 31.97
C ALA A 192 2.38 -38.00 33.02
N PRO A 193 2.26 -36.66 32.93
CA PRO A 193 2.85 -35.77 33.92
C PRO A 193 2.29 -36.06 35.32
N PRO A 194 3.11 -36.00 36.38
CA PRO A 194 2.69 -36.40 37.72
C PRO A 194 1.55 -35.51 38.22
N GLN A 195 0.36 -36.10 38.38
CA GLN A 195 -0.72 -35.46 39.12
C GLN A 195 -0.28 -35.28 40.58
N ALA A 196 -0.68 -34.16 41.18
CA ALA A 196 -0.12 -33.63 42.44
C ALA A 196 -0.19 -34.56 43.67
N GLU A 197 -0.91 -35.67 43.59
CA GLU A 197 -1.11 -36.63 44.69
C GLU A 197 -0.02 -37.73 44.78
N LYS A 198 0.90 -37.85 43.81
CA LYS A 198 1.98 -38.86 43.84
C LYS A 198 3.32 -38.27 43.42
N GLY A 199 4.10 -37.81 44.41
CA GLY A 199 5.45 -37.24 44.25
C GLY A 199 6.55 -38.22 43.82
N ARG A 200 6.31 -39.07 42.82
CA ARG A 200 7.36 -39.82 42.11
C ARG A 200 7.93 -38.94 41.00
N VAL A 201 9.10 -38.36 41.23
CA VAL A 201 9.95 -37.85 40.15
C VAL A 201 10.58 -39.06 39.46
N GLN A 202 10.18 -39.35 38.22
CA GLN A 202 10.84 -40.36 37.40
C GLN A 202 12.22 -39.85 36.97
N LYS A 203 13.24 -40.71 36.98
CA LYS A 203 14.55 -40.32 36.44
C LYS A 203 14.50 -40.19 34.91
N PRO A 204 15.25 -39.26 34.29
CA PRO A 204 15.31 -39.12 32.83
C PRO A 204 15.56 -40.45 32.11
N ILE A 205 16.52 -41.25 32.57
CA ILE A 205 16.82 -42.57 31.97
C ILE A 205 15.66 -43.59 32.10
N GLU A 206 14.84 -43.52 33.16
CA GLU A 206 13.67 -44.40 33.35
C GLU A 206 12.52 -43.98 32.41
N ARG A 207 12.29 -42.67 32.28
CA ARG A 207 11.33 -42.08 31.34
C ARG A 207 11.68 -42.42 29.89
N ILE A 208 12.97 -42.37 29.53
CA ILE A 208 13.46 -42.80 28.21
C ILE A 208 13.24 -44.30 27.99
N ARG A 209 13.54 -45.17 28.98
CA ARG A 209 13.23 -46.60 28.88
C ARG A 209 11.74 -46.87 28.65
N LEU A 210 10.84 -46.10 29.28
CA LEU A 210 9.40 -46.18 29.04
C LEU A 210 9.02 -45.71 27.63
N LYS A 211 9.61 -44.61 27.12
CA LYS A 211 9.38 -44.13 25.75
C LYS A 211 9.93 -45.09 24.68
N PHE A 212 11.11 -45.68 24.87
CA PHE A 212 11.62 -46.76 24.02
C PHE A 212 10.67 -47.98 24.02
N GLY A 213 10.11 -48.34 25.18
CA GLY A 213 9.09 -49.39 25.27
C GLY A 213 7.82 -49.07 24.50
N LEU A 214 7.35 -47.81 24.55
CA LEU A 214 6.20 -47.33 23.79
C LEU A 214 6.47 -47.29 22.28
N ALA A 215 7.64 -46.79 21.85
CA ALA A 215 8.00 -46.75 20.44
C ALA A 215 8.19 -48.16 19.86
N GLY A 216 8.76 -49.09 20.62
CA GLY A 216 8.83 -50.51 20.27
C GLY A 216 7.44 -51.13 20.13
N LEU A 217 6.54 -50.87 21.06
CA LEU A 217 5.13 -51.31 21.02
C LEU A 217 4.40 -50.79 19.77
N LEU A 218 4.63 -49.55 19.37
CA LEU A 218 4.06 -48.96 18.15
C LEU A 218 4.66 -49.58 16.88
N ASN A 219 5.99 -49.78 16.86
CA ASN A 219 6.71 -50.45 15.78
C ASN A 219 6.24 -51.91 15.57
N ASP A 220 6.00 -52.68 16.64
CA ASP A 220 5.44 -54.04 16.59
C ASP A 220 4.09 -54.10 15.85
N MET A 221 3.28 -53.04 15.94
CA MET A 221 1.99 -52.91 15.23
C MET A 221 2.10 -52.24 13.85
N HIS A 222 3.33 -52.03 13.34
CA HIS A 222 3.61 -51.28 12.10
C HIS A 222 3.12 -49.82 12.10
N LEU A 223 2.90 -49.22 13.28
CA LEU A 223 2.60 -47.80 13.46
C LEU A 223 3.90 -46.97 13.46
N PHE A 224 4.66 -47.05 12.36
CA PHE A 224 6.01 -46.49 12.26
C PHE A 224 6.06 -44.97 12.43
N GLN A 225 5.02 -44.25 11.98
CA GLN A 225 4.92 -42.80 12.11
C GLN A 225 4.76 -42.38 13.59
N ASP A 226 3.82 -43.01 14.31
CA ASP A 226 3.64 -42.78 15.76
C ASP A 226 4.89 -43.18 16.55
N ALA A 227 5.56 -44.27 16.16
CA ALA A 227 6.83 -44.67 16.78
C ALA A 227 7.93 -43.60 16.58
N LEU A 228 8.03 -43.03 15.39
CA LEU A 228 8.98 -41.96 15.07
C LEU A 228 8.67 -40.67 15.85
N GLU A 229 7.39 -40.34 16.04
CA GLU A 229 6.97 -39.21 16.88
C GLU A 229 7.42 -39.36 18.34
N VAL A 230 7.35 -40.58 18.91
CA VAL A 230 7.87 -40.86 20.27
C VAL A 230 9.39 -40.66 20.35
N PHE A 231 10.14 -41.01 19.31
CA PHE A 231 11.58 -40.72 19.25
C PHE A 231 11.88 -39.22 19.08
N ASN A 232 11.10 -38.50 18.27
CA ASN A 232 11.25 -37.07 18.10
C ASN A 232 10.95 -36.30 19.40
N ASP A 233 9.95 -36.71 20.19
CA ASP A 233 9.66 -36.15 21.52
C ASP A 233 10.74 -36.49 22.58
N MET A 234 11.59 -37.51 22.36
CA MET A 234 12.79 -37.71 23.19
C MET A 234 13.89 -36.68 22.86
N SER A 235 14.05 -36.34 21.58
CA SER A 235 15.18 -35.53 21.09
C SER A 235 15.21 -34.08 21.59
N SER A 236 14.06 -33.50 21.98
CA SER A 236 13.98 -32.09 22.38
C SER A 236 14.06 -31.88 23.90
N ASN A 237 13.14 -32.47 24.67
CA ASN A 237 13.00 -32.20 26.10
C ASN A 237 13.81 -33.15 26.99
N ASP A 238 13.86 -34.44 26.65
CA ASP A 238 14.53 -35.44 27.48
C ASP A 238 16.06 -35.42 27.29
N VAL A 239 16.58 -35.01 26.13
CA VAL A 239 18.03 -34.80 25.90
C VAL A 239 18.60 -33.71 26.80
N VAL A 240 17.89 -32.59 27.00
CA VAL A 240 18.34 -31.53 27.94
C VAL A 240 18.40 -32.06 29.38
N ALA A 241 17.46 -32.92 29.78
CA ALA A 241 17.50 -33.58 31.08
C ALA A 241 18.63 -34.64 31.18
N LEU A 242 18.93 -35.37 30.10
CA LEU A 242 20.08 -36.28 30.03
C LEU A 242 21.42 -35.55 30.13
N LEU A 243 21.58 -34.38 29.49
CA LEU A 243 22.80 -33.58 29.58
C LEU A 243 23.11 -33.14 31.02
N GLN A 244 22.08 -33.00 31.87
CA GLN A 244 22.21 -32.72 33.30
C GLN A 244 22.55 -33.97 34.13
N GLU A 245 22.00 -35.15 33.77
CA GLU A 245 22.25 -36.42 34.49
C GLU A 245 23.58 -37.09 34.06
N PHE A 246 24.00 -36.89 32.81
CA PHE A 246 25.18 -37.49 32.17
C PHE A 246 25.96 -36.43 31.36
N PRO A 247 26.76 -35.56 32.00
CA PRO A 247 27.53 -34.53 31.29
C PRO A 247 28.53 -35.14 30.30
N PRO A 248 28.75 -34.52 29.11
CA PRO A 248 29.64 -35.05 28.09
C PRO A 248 31.08 -35.09 28.59
N GLN A 249 31.71 -36.27 28.52
CA GLN A 249 33.14 -36.43 28.80
C GLN A 249 33.96 -35.86 27.64
N SER A 250 35.08 -35.21 27.95
CA SER A 250 35.90 -34.48 26.97
C SER A 250 36.63 -35.36 25.95
N THR A 251 36.60 -36.69 26.12
CA THR A 251 37.16 -37.69 25.20
C THR A 251 36.13 -38.79 24.92
N VAL A 252 35.69 -38.92 23.66
CA VAL A 252 34.77 -39.98 23.25
C VAL A 252 35.52 -41.30 23.12
N SER A 253 35.18 -42.29 23.96
CA SER A 253 35.68 -43.66 23.80
C SER A 253 34.90 -44.41 22.72
N ILE A 254 35.10 -44.03 21.45
CA ILE A 254 34.50 -44.74 20.31
C ILE A 254 35.09 -46.16 20.27
N SER A 255 34.25 -47.17 20.48
CA SER A 255 34.69 -48.57 20.50
C SER A 255 35.31 -48.99 19.15
N PRO A 256 36.51 -49.60 19.13
CA PRO A 256 37.19 -49.96 17.88
C PRO A 256 36.54 -51.13 17.10
N VAL A 257 35.41 -51.67 17.57
CA VAL A 257 34.66 -52.76 16.91
C VAL A 257 33.78 -52.22 15.74
N LEU A 258 34.32 -51.28 14.99
CA LEU A 258 33.69 -50.61 13.83
C LEU A 258 33.75 -51.47 12.55
N LYS A 259 33.56 -52.80 12.65
CA LYS A 259 33.91 -53.76 11.59
C LYS A 259 32.77 -54.33 10.73
N GLN A 260 31.49 -54.09 11.02
CA GLN A 260 30.38 -54.23 10.04
C GLN A 260 29.06 -53.65 10.58
N ARG A 261 28.35 -52.84 9.76
CA ARG A 261 27.04 -52.19 10.03
C ARG A 261 26.91 -51.57 11.44
N PHE A 262 27.50 -50.39 11.63
CA PHE A 262 27.67 -49.76 12.94
C PHE A 262 26.39 -49.66 13.77
N PHE A 263 25.26 -49.27 13.16
CA PHE A 263 23.99 -49.10 13.88
C PHE A 263 23.28 -50.41 14.27
N ALA A 264 23.73 -51.59 13.81
CA ALA A 264 23.14 -52.86 14.21
C ALA A 264 23.32 -53.16 15.71
N GLN A 265 24.40 -52.64 16.33
CA GLN A 265 24.64 -52.80 17.78
C GLN A 265 23.83 -51.82 18.63
N TYR A 266 23.28 -50.76 18.03
CA TYR A 266 22.52 -49.69 18.69
C TYR A 266 21.00 -49.86 18.58
N LYS A 267 20.52 -51.08 18.29
CA LYS A 267 19.07 -51.39 18.23
C LYS A 267 18.38 -51.29 19.59
N TYR A 268 19.08 -51.64 20.68
CA TYR A 268 18.53 -51.66 22.03
C TYR A 268 19.39 -50.82 22.98
N LEU A 269 18.74 -50.11 23.91
CA LEU A 269 19.43 -49.32 24.94
C LEU A 269 20.27 -50.23 25.85
N PRO A 270 21.54 -49.91 26.17
CA PRO A 270 22.36 -50.74 27.05
C PRO A 270 21.73 -50.97 28.43
N GLU A 271 21.77 -52.22 28.91
CA GLU A 271 21.15 -52.59 30.20
C GLU A 271 21.89 -51.97 31.42
N LYS A 272 23.20 -51.74 31.29
CA LYS A 272 24.09 -51.20 32.33
C LYS A 272 24.73 -49.89 31.87
N ASP A 273 24.66 -48.88 32.74
CA ASP A 273 25.40 -47.61 32.72
C ASP A 273 25.74 -47.04 31.33
N PRO A 274 24.73 -46.72 30.48
CA PRO A 274 24.96 -46.19 29.14
C PRO A 274 25.58 -44.79 29.20
N GLN A 275 26.59 -44.52 28.36
CA GLN A 275 27.11 -43.17 28.18
C GLN A 275 26.17 -42.33 27.30
N LEU A 276 26.17 -41.01 27.45
CA LEU A 276 25.38 -40.09 26.63
C LEU A 276 25.56 -40.35 25.12
N PHE A 277 26.79 -40.60 24.68
CA PHE A 277 27.10 -40.94 23.29
C PHE A 277 26.37 -42.19 22.80
N ASP A 278 26.33 -43.26 23.61
CA ASP A 278 25.62 -44.50 23.27
C ASP A 278 24.11 -44.29 23.24
N ILE A 279 23.56 -43.45 24.14
CA ILE A 279 22.13 -43.12 24.16
C ILE A 279 21.75 -42.35 22.89
N LEU A 280 22.49 -41.31 22.54
CA LEU A 280 22.26 -40.52 21.32
C LEU A 280 22.40 -41.38 20.06
N CYS A 281 23.43 -42.23 19.98
CA CYS A 281 23.58 -43.19 18.89
C CYS A 281 22.40 -44.18 18.81
N THR A 282 21.86 -44.63 19.95
CA THR A 282 20.71 -45.55 20.01
C THR A 282 19.39 -44.89 19.60
N ILE A 283 19.17 -43.63 19.99
CA ILE A 283 18.02 -42.83 19.55
C ILE A 283 18.07 -42.63 18.03
N PHE A 284 19.20 -42.12 17.52
CA PHE A 284 19.40 -41.88 16.10
C PHE A 284 19.33 -43.17 15.26
N ALA A 285 19.89 -44.30 15.74
CA ALA A 285 19.79 -45.60 15.07
C ALA A 285 18.34 -46.08 14.88
N ASN A 286 17.48 -45.85 15.87
CA ASN A 286 16.08 -46.25 15.80
C ASN A 286 15.26 -45.26 14.94
N GLN A 287 15.53 -43.96 15.02
CA GLN A 287 14.95 -42.98 14.11
C GLN A 287 15.30 -43.29 12.65
N SER A 288 16.58 -43.58 12.36
CA SER A 288 17.03 -43.87 11.01
C SER A 288 16.49 -45.21 10.47
N ALA A 289 16.32 -46.21 11.33
CA ALA A 289 15.68 -47.48 10.98
C ALA A 289 14.17 -47.31 10.73
N LEU A 290 13.47 -46.48 11.49
CA LEU A 290 12.06 -46.15 11.27
C LEU A 290 11.85 -45.37 9.98
N LEU A 291 12.67 -44.34 9.70
CA LEU A 291 12.63 -43.57 8.46
C LEU A 291 12.92 -44.46 7.23
N GLN A 292 13.91 -45.35 7.30
CA GLN A 292 14.14 -46.36 6.25
C GLN A 292 12.95 -47.31 6.08
N SER A 293 12.27 -47.69 7.17
CA SER A 293 11.10 -48.56 7.12
C SER A 293 9.88 -47.86 6.51
N LEU A 294 9.63 -46.61 6.88
CA LEU A 294 8.63 -45.72 6.29
C LEU A 294 8.88 -45.52 4.80
N ALA A 295 10.12 -45.21 4.41
CA ALA A 295 10.51 -45.05 3.01
C ALA A 295 10.37 -46.35 2.20
N THR A 296 10.66 -47.51 2.79
CA THR A 296 10.53 -48.82 2.13
C THR A 296 9.07 -49.26 1.94
N HIS A 297 8.18 -48.90 2.87
CA HIS A 297 6.75 -49.24 2.81
C HIS A 297 5.87 -48.08 2.26
N ALA A 298 6.48 -47.01 1.76
CA ALA A 298 5.80 -45.88 1.15
C ALA A 298 4.96 -46.31 -0.05
N THR A 299 3.79 -45.68 -0.22
CA THR A 299 2.87 -45.96 -1.34
C THR A 299 3.33 -45.34 -2.67
N THR A 300 4.20 -44.33 -2.62
CA THR A 300 4.76 -43.65 -3.80
C THR A 300 6.26 -43.39 -3.65
N ILE A 301 6.94 -43.18 -4.77
CA ILE A 301 8.35 -42.76 -4.83
C ILE A 301 8.53 -41.40 -4.12
N SER A 302 7.60 -40.46 -4.30
CA SER A 302 7.63 -39.15 -3.65
C SER A 302 7.53 -39.22 -2.12
N ILE A 303 6.68 -40.09 -1.57
CA ILE A 303 6.61 -40.31 -0.11
C ILE A 303 7.88 -41.01 0.40
N SER A 304 8.43 -41.95 -0.37
CA SER A 304 9.75 -42.54 -0.07
C SER A 304 10.87 -41.50 -0.06
N ALA A 305 10.80 -40.52 -0.96
CA ALA A 305 11.76 -39.43 -1.07
C ALA A 305 11.72 -38.49 0.15
N ILE A 306 10.52 -38.09 0.61
CA ILE A 306 10.33 -37.27 1.82
C ILE A 306 10.97 -37.93 3.05
N TYR A 307 10.78 -39.25 3.24
CA TYR A 307 11.38 -39.95 4.38
C TYR A 307 12.91 -40.10 4.28
N VAL A 308 13.48 -40.10 3.07
CA VAL A 308 14.95 -40.07 2.87
C VAL A 308 15.51 -38.65 3.04
N SER A 309 14.78 -37.62 2.60
CA SER A 309 15.04 -36.21 2.89
C SER A 309 15.11 -35.96 4.41
N GLN A 310 14.09 -36.39 5.16
CA GLN A 310 14.07 -36.35 6.63
C GLN A 310 15.21 -37.15 7.28
N LEU A 311 15.62 -38.27 6.69
CA LEU A 311 16.77 -39.05 7.19
C LEU A 311 18.07 -38.24 7.06
N PHE A 312 18.31 -37.59 5.93
CA PHE A 312 19.49 -36.73 5.75
C PHE A 312 19.45 -35.51 6.68
N GLN A 313 18.30 -34.85 6.81
CA GLN A 313 18.13 -33.75 7.77
C GLN A 313 18.46 -34.20 9.21
N LYS A 314 17.92 -35.35 9.65
CA LYS A 314 18.22 -35.91 10.99
C LYS A 314 19.68 -36.33 11.14
N SER A 315 20.36 -36.73 10.07
CA SER A 315 21.81 -36.96 10.09
C SER A 315 22.59 -35.66 10.32
N ILE A 316 22.19 -34.54 9.71
CA ILE A 316 22.80 -33.22 9.92
C ILE A 316 22.58 -32.74 11.36
N ASP A 317 21.33 -32.84 11.86
CA ASP A 317 20.97 -32.50 13.25
C ASP A 317 21.87 -33.24 14.24
N PHE A 318 21.94 -34.57 14.12
CA PHE A 318 22.72 -35.45 15.00
C PHE A 318 24.22 -35.18 14.95
N LEU A 319 24.80 -34.96 13.76
CA LEU A 319 26.22 -34.64 13.63
C LEU A 319 26.55 -33.26 14.23
N SER A 320 25.63 -32.29 14.10
CA SER A 320 25.78 -30.96 14.69
C SER A 320 25.69 -31.03 16.21
N GLU A 321 24.74 -31.78 16.76
CA GLU A 321 24.61 -32.05 18.20
C GLU A 321 25.89 -32.69 18.78
N LEU A 322 26.50 -33.65 18.07
CA LEU A 322 27.77 -34.24 18.49
C LEU A 322 28.94 -33.25 18.46
N LEU A 323 29.02 -32.35 17.47
CA LEU A 323 30.07 -31.32 17.41
C LEU A 323 29.92 -30.24 18.49
N VAL A 324 28.71 -29.95 18.94
CA VAL A 324 28.46 -29.01 20.05
C VAL A 324 28.83 -29.65 21.40
N ASN A 325 28.46 -30.91 21.62
CA ASN A 325 28.62 -31.58 22.90
C ASN A 325 30.00 -32.17 23.15
N TYR A 326 30.78 -32.48 22.10
CA TYR A 326 32.10 -33.10 22.21
C TYR A 326 33.19 -32.26 21.53
N ARG A 327 34.39 -32.21 22.15
CA ARG A 327 35.52 -31.51 21.55
C ARG A 327 35.86 -32.10 20.18
N GLN A 328 36.12 -31.22 19.22
CA GLN A 328 36.64 -31.61 17.91
C GLN A 328 37.88 -32.48 18.09
N SER A 329 37.82 -33.69 17.54
CA SER A 329 38.89 -34.69 17.59
C SER A 329 38.91 -35.43 16.26
N LEU A 330 40.08 -35.93 15.86
CA LEU A 330 40.25 -36.63 14.59
C LEU A 330 39.30 -37.84 14.46
N LEU A 331 39.06 -38.56 15.57
CA LEU A 331 38.13 -39.69 15.62
C LEU A 331 36.67 -39.26 15.38
N LEU A 332 36.26 -38.08 15.87
CA LEU A 332 34.91 -37.55 15.65
C LEU A 332 34.72 -37.06 14.21
N ALA A 333 35.76 -36.48 13.60
CA ALA A 333 35.76 -36.09 12.19
C ALA A 333 35.73 -37.33 11.27
N GLU A 334 36.54 -38.35 11.55
CA GLU A 334 36.52 -39.64 10.84
C GLU A 334 35.15 -40.34 10.97
N PHE A 335 34.57 -40.34 12.18
CA PHE A 335 33.23 -40.86 12.44
C PHE A 335 32.16 -40.15 11.59
N ALA A 336 32.16 -38.81 11.56
CA ALA A 336 31.22 -38.03 10.79
C ALA A 336 31.31 -38.31 9.29
N ILE A 337 32.53 -38.29 8.72
CA ILE A 337 32.77 -38.57 7.29
C ILE A 337 32.25 -39.97 6.93
N ARG A 338 32.60 -40.99 7.72
CA ARG A 338 32.17 -42.37 7.48
C ARG A 338 30.65 -42.58 7.63
N MET A 339 30.02 -41.88 8.56
CA MET A 339 28.56 -41.94 8.75
C MET A 339 27.82 -41.34 7.53
N ILE A 340 28.29 -40.19 7.05
CA ILE A 340 27.79 -39.55 5.82
C ILE A 340 27.89 -40.52 4.64
N ASP A 341 29.05 -41.17 4.45
CA ASP A 341 29.27 -42.14 3.37
C ASP A 341 28.35 -43.37 3.50
N GLU A 342 28.10 -43.89 4.70
CA GLU A 342 27.19 -45.04 4.93
C GLU A 342 25.72 -44.70 4.58
N TYR A 343 25.24 -43.49 4.87
CA TYR A 343 23.87 -43.07 4.53
C TYR A 343 23.71 -42.65 3.06
N ILE A 344 24.68 -41.96 2.46
CA ILE A 344 24.63 -41.59 1.03
C ILE A 344 24.72 -42.84 0.14
N SER A 345 25.46 -43.87 0.54
CA SER A 345 25.62 -45.12 -0.21
C SER A 345 24.48 -46.14 -0.02
N LEU A 346 23.40 -45.81 0.70
CA LEU A 346 22.27 -46.71 0.89
C LEU A 346 21.65 -47.14 -0.46
N PRO A 347 21.36 -48.45 -0.67
CA PRO A 347 20.76 -48.93 -1.92
C PRO A 347 19.42 -48.28 -2.25
N LEU A 348 18.66 -47.84 -1.24
CA LEU A 348 17.43 -47.09 -1.42
C LEU A 348 17.68 -45.70 -2.04
N VAL A 349 18.69 -44.97 -1.55
CA VAL A 349 19.10 -43.66 -2.09
C VAL A 349 19.57 -43.81 -3.54
N ALA A 350 20.43 -44.79 -3.80
CA ALA A 350 20.89 -45.09 -5.16
C ALA A 350 19.73 -45.46 -6.11
N LYS A 351 18.70 -46.13 -5.61
CA LYS A 351 17.50 -46.48 -6.38
C LYS A 351 16.61 -45.27 -6.67
N LEU A 352 16.33 -44.44 -5.66
CA LEU A 352 15.51 -43.22 -5.82
C LEU A 352 16.15 -42.22 -6.81
N ILE A 353 17.47 -42.02 -6.70
CA ILE A 353 18.21 -41.11 -7.59
C ILE A 353 18.41 -41.74 -8.98
N GLY A 354 18.59 -43.06 -9.06
CA GLY A 354 18.82 -43.78 -10.30
C GLY A 354 17.55 -44.01 -11.16
N GLU A 355 16.40 -44.32 -10.56
CA GLU A 355 15.17 -44.62 -11.30
C GLU A 355 14.49 -43.34 -11.83
N ASN A 356 14.50 -42.25 -11.07
CA ASN A 356 13.92 -40.96 -11.52
C ASN A 356 14.67 -40.33 -12.71
N SER A 357 15.98 -40.61 -12.87
CA SER A 357 16.75 -40.17 -14.05
C SER A 357 16.20 -40.67 -15.40
N LYS A 358 15.25 -41.62 -15.38
CA LYS A 358 14.61 -42.20 -16.57
C LYS A 358 13.16 -41.76 -16.79
N GLN A 359 12.54 -41.04 -15.85
CA GLN A 359 11.10 -40.72 -15.88
C GLN A 359 10.77 -39.22 -16.01
N GLY A 360 11.76 -38.32 -15.93
CA GLY A 360 11.58 -36.90 -16.30
C GLY A 360 10.81 -36.02 -15.32
N ASN A 361 10.41 -36.54 -14.16
CA ASN A 361 9.83 -35.75 -13.07
C ASN A 361 10.95 -35.17 -12.18
N GLU A 362 11.41 -33.95 -12.47
CA GLU A 362 12.52 -33.32 -11.73
C GLU A 362 12.12 -32.84 -10.31
N TYR A 363 10.84 -32.52 -10.09
CA TYR A 363 10.35 -31.96 -8.82
C TYR A 363 10.46 -32.91 -7.62
N ASP A 364 10.36 -34.23 -7.80
CA ASP A 364 10.37 -35.23 -6.70
C ASP A 364 11.76 -35.47 -6.07
N LEU A 365 12.82 -34.80 -6.54
CA LEU A 365 14.21 -35.01 -6.08
C LEU A 365 14.84 -33.81 -5.36
N HIS A 366 14.21 -32.64 -5.36
CA HIS A 366 14.83 -31.39 -4.88
C HIS A 366 15.30 -31.50 -3.43
N GLU A 367 14.41 -31.92 -2.50
CA GLU A 367 14.75 -32.04 -1.07
C GLU A 367 15.87 -33.07 -0.78
N ILE A 368 15.90 -34.19 -1.51
CA ILE A 368 16.97 -35.20 -1.34
C ILE A 368 18.32 -34.60 -1.74
N LEU A 369 18.37 -33.91 -2.88
CA LEU A 369 19.59 -33.32 -3.41
C LEU A 369 20.06 -32.13 -2.54
N GLU A 370 19.12 -31.37 -1.99
CA GLU A 370 19.35 -30.30 -1.02
C GLU A 370 20.04 -30.83 0.25
N PHE A 371 19.44 -31.77 0.97
CA PHE A 371 20.03 -32.32 2.19
C PHE A 371 21.27 -33.18 1.92
N ARG A 372 21.39 -33.79 0.72
CA ARG A 372 22.65 -34.43 0.29
C ARG A 372 23.76 -33.40 0.09
N GLY A 373 23.46 -32.26 -0.53
CA GLY A 373 24.37 -31.13 -0.68
C GLY A 373 24.82 -30.58 0.67
N GLU A 374 23.91 -30.44 1.64
CA GLU A 374 24.24 -30.01 3.00
C GLU A 374 25.10 -31.03 3.76
N LEU A 375 24.82 -32.34 3.64
CA LEU A 375 25.69 -33.40 4.20
C LEU A 375 27.10 -33.39 3.57
N LEU A 376 27.21 -33.23 2.25
CA LEU A 376 28.49 -33.12 1.56
C LEU A 376 29.24 -31.82 1.92
N LEU A 377 28.54 -30.72 2.16
CA LEU A 377 29.12 -29.46 2.66
C LEU A 377 29.67 -29.62 4.09
N PHE A 378 28.95 -30.34 4.95
CA PHE A 378 29.44 -30.74 6.28
C PHE A 378 30.69 -31.63 6.15
N GLN A 379 30.69 -32.59 5.22
CA GLN A 379 31.84 -33.44 4.92
C GLN A 379 33.06 -32.63 4.46
N ARG A 380 32.88 -31.70 3.50
CA ARG A 380 33.90 -30.74 3.01
C ARG A 380 34.51 -29.93 4.16
N SER A 381 33.68 -29.45 5.09
CA SER A 381 34.14 -28.79 6.31
C SER A 381 35.04 -29.70 7.17
N ARG A 382 34.65 -30.96 7.41
CA ARG A 382 35.50 -31.90 8.16
C ARG A 382 36.82 -32.19 7.44
N TYR A 383 36.83 -32.29 6.11
CA TYR A 383 38.05 -32.42 5.32
C TYR A 383 38.96 -31.17 5.43
N LYS A 384 38.42 -29.94 5.38
CA LYS A 384 39.18 -28.70 5.61
C LYS A 384 39.83 -28.68 7.01
N ASP A 385 39.06 -29.03 8.04
CA ASP A 385 39.55 -29.05 9.43
C ASP A 385 40.67 -30.09 9.63
N ILE A 386 40.60 -31.26 8.98
CA ILE A 386 41.66 -32.28 9.02
C ILE A 386 42.93 -31.76 8.33
N ALA A 387 42.78 -31.18 7.14
CA ALA A 387 43.89 -30.65 6.33
C ALA A 387 44.67 -29.54 7.05
N ILE A 388 43.96 -28.57 7.64
CA ILE A 388 44.58 -27.45 8.37
C ILE A 388 45.26 -27.95 9.65
N ASN A 389 44.53 -28.67 10.51
CA ASN A 389 44.99 -28.93 11.88
C ASN A 389 46.01 -30.09 12.00
N TYR A 390 46.03 -31.04 11.05
CA TYR A 390 46.87 -32.23 11.13
C TYR A 390 47.88 -32.40 9.97
N TYR A 391 47.66 -31.72 8.84
CA TYR A 391 48.53 -31.82 7.64
C TYR A 391 49.19 -30.49 7.25
N GLY A 392 48.65 -29.35 7.72
CA GLY A 392 49.21 -28.01 7.47
C GLY A 392 48.89 -27.43 6.08
N TYR A 393 47.87 -27.94 5.38
CA TYR A 393 47.44 -27.42 4.08
C TYR A 393 46.48 -26.24 4.26
N THR A 394 46.70 -25.14 3.54
CA THR A 394 45.90 -23.91 3.67
C THR A 394 45.01 -23.66 2.45
N VAL A 395 43.73 -23.36 2.70
CA VAL A 395 42.74 -22.97 1.69
C VAL A 395 42.18 -21.62 2.09
N ILE A 396 42.30 -20.61 1.22
CA ILE A 396 41.62 -19.32 1.38
C ILE A 396 40.16 -19.50 0.95
N GLY A 397 39.22 -19.36 1.88
CA GLY A 397 37.78 -19.34 1.60
C GLY A 397 37.07 -18.17 2.28
N VAL A 398 35.79 -17.97 1.94
CA VAL A 398 34.93 -16.91 2.47
C VAL A 398 34.81 -16.98 4.00
N SER A 399 34.89 -18.18 4.58
CA SER A 399 34.91 -18.40 6.04
C SER A 399 36.09 -17.76 6.77
N ASP A 400 37.18 -17.49 6.05
CA ASP A 400 38.46 -17.10 6.64
C ASP A 400 38.67 -15.57 6.59
N VAL A 401 37.71 -14.84 6.00
CA VAL A 401 37.68 -13.37 5.89
C VAL A 401 37.06 -12.73 7.15
N SER A 402 37.40 -13.24 8.33
CA SER A 402 36.86 -12.74 9.60
C SER A 402 37.64 -11.52 10.12
N ILE A 403 36.97 -10.68 10.92
CA ILE A 403 37.55 -9.44 11.50
C ILE A 403 38.28 -9.71 12.83
N GLU A 404 38.17 -10.91 13.39
CA GLU A 404 39.08 -11.33 14.45
C GLU A 404 40.50 -11.31 13.89
N GLU A 405 41.39 -10.62 14.60
CA GLU A 405 42.68 -10.17 14.10
C GLU A 405 43.47 -11.28 13.41
N ARG A 406 44.44 -10.88 12.57
CA ARG A 406 45.66 -11.68 12.33
C ARG A 406 46.51 -11.78 13.62
N SER A 407 45.87 -12.15 14.74
CA SER A 407 46.41 -12.39 16.08
C SER A 407 47.23 -13.66 16.09
N ASN A 408 48.30 -13.63 15.32
CA ASN A 408 49.22 -14.74 15.12
C ASN A 408 48.49 -16.00 14.62
N HIS A 409 48.61 -16.25 13.32
CA HIS A 409 49.03 -17.59 12.91
C HIS A 409 50.41 -17.85 13.53
N SER A 410 50.40 -18.13 14.84
CA SER A 410 51.40 -18.97 15.44
C SER A 410 51.45 -20.20 14.56
N SER A 411 52.63 -20.45 14.03
CA SER A 411 53.01 -21.73 13.46
C SER A 411 52.94 -22.76 14.59
N GLY A 412 51.70 -23.16 14.91
CA GLY A 412 51.40 -24.23 15.83
C GLY A 412 52.09 -25.47 15.27
N ASN A 413 53.23 -25.82 15.86
CA ASN A 413 54.03 -26.96 15.44
C ASN A 413 53.08 -28.16 15.30
N PRO A 414 53.09 -28.87 14.15
CA PRO A 414 52.16 -29.97 13.92
C PRO A 414 52.27 -30.94 15.09
N VAL A 415 51.11 -31.28 15.67
CA VAL A 415 51.03 -32.10 16.89
C VAL A 415 51.82 -33.39 16.65
N LYS A 416 52.85 -33.62 17.48
CA LYS A 416 53.94 -34.58 17.21
C LYS A 416 53.53 -36.06 17.17
N GLU A 417 52.27 -36.38 17.39
CA GLU A 417 51.72 -37.73 17.31
C GLU A 417 50.57 -37.73 16.30
N LYS A 418 50.81 -38.32 15.11
CA LYS A 418 49.74 -38.62 14.15
C LYS A 418 48.83 -39.69 14.75
N PRO A 419 47.55 -39.41 15.03
CA PRO A 419 46.62 -40.46 15.43
C PRO A 419 46.33 -41.35 14.22
N MET A 420 46.10 -42.64 14.45
CA MET A 420 45.91 -43.62 13.40
C MET A 420 44.50 -43.53 12.78
N ILE A 421 44.36 -42.71 11.73
CA ILE A 421 43.17 -42.72 10.86
C ILE A 421 42.96 -44.14 10.34
N THR A 422 41.75 -44.67 10.46
CA THR A 422 41.43 -46.06 10.08
C THR A 422 40.65 -46.14 8.76
N TYR A 423 40.01 -45.04 8.34
CA TYR A 423 39.17 -44.97 7.15
C TYR A 423 39.95 -44.56 5.89
N GLN A 424 40.01 -45.47 4.91
CA GLN A 424 40.86 -45.35 3.71
C GLN A 424 40.62 -44.08 2.86
N PRO A 425 39.37 -43.64 2.56
CA PRO A 425 39.15 -42.46 1.71
C PRO A 425 39.79 -41.17 2.23
N ILE A 426 39.91 -41.01 3.56
CA ILE A 426 40.60 -39.85 4.16
C ILE A 426 42.11 -39.93 3.93
N ILE A 427 42.69 -41.13 4.03
CA ILE A 427 44.11 -41.38 3.79
C ILE A 427 44.46 -41.05 2.33
N ASP A 428 43.63 -41.50 1.39
CA ASP A 428 43.84 -41.29 -0.04
C ASP A 428 43.79 -39.79 -0.39
N ALA A 429 42.77 -39.06 0.10
CA ALA A 429 42.61 -37.61 -0.14
C ALA A 429 43.75 -36.75 0.45
N MET A 430 44.30 -37.16 1.61
CA MET A 430 45.34 -36.42 2.35
C MET A 430 46.78 -36.84 1.97
N SER A 431 46.99 -37.41 0.79
CA SER A 431 48.29 -37.91 0.34
C SER A 431 49.32 -36.80 0.05
N THR A 432 48.92 -35.78 -0.70
CA THR A 432 49.72 -34.58 -1.04
C THR A 432 48.82 -33.33 -1.03
N PRO A 433 49.38 -32.10 -0.97
CA PRO A 433 48.55 -30.89 -1.05
C PRO A 433 47.81 -30.79 -2.40
N GLU A 434 48.43 -31.21 -3.51
CA GLU A 434 47.81 -31.20 -4.84
C GLU A 434 46.64 -32.20 -4.92
N THR A 435 46.78 -33.41 -4.36
CA THR A 435 45.66 -34.36 -4.30
C THR A 435 44.54 -33.84 -3.39
N PHE A 436 44.88 -33.14 -2.32
CA PHE A 436 43.90 -32.53 -1.43
C PHE A 436 43.13 -31.39 -2.13
N TYR A 437 43.82 -30.46 -2.80
CA TYR A 437 43.15 -29.38 -3.54
C TYR A 437 42.26 -29.93 -4.65
N ALA A 438 42.75 -30.87 -5.46
CA ALA A 438 41.94 -31.52 -6.49
C ALA A 438 40.74 -32.27 -5.91
N PHE A 439 40.89 -32.98 -4.78
CA PHE A 439 39.76 -33.62 -4.08
C PHE A 439 38.75 -32.58 -3.58
N TYR A 440 39.22 -31.48 -3.00
CA TYR A 440 38.40 -30.41 -2.43
C TYR A 440 37.63 -29.63 -3.51
N GLU A 441 38.25 -29.37 -4.66
CA GLU A 441 37.63 -28.81 -5.86
C GLU A 441 36.52 -29.75 -6.37
N ASN A 442 36.83 -31.03 -6.62
CA ASN A 442 35.85 -32.03 -7.08
C ASN A 442 34.67 -32.20 -6.12
N LEU A 443 34.92 -32.18 -4.80
CA LEU A 443 33.87 -32.23 -3.78
C LEU A 443 33.01 -30.97 -3.81
N THR A 444 33.63 -29.78 -3.91
CA THR A 444 32.91 -28.49 -4.03
C THR A 444 32.05 -28.45 -5.30
N GLU A 445 32.57 -28.90 -6.44
CA GLU A 445 31.79 -29.05 -7.67
C GLU A 445 30.62 -30.00 -7.52
N SER A 446 30.79 -31.14 -6.81
CA SER A 446 29.70 -32.09 -6.59
C SER A 446 28.58 -31.47 -5.73
N ILE A 447 28.94 -30.67 -4.73
CA ILE A 447 27.99 -29.94 -3.88
C ILE A 447 27.25 -28.87 -4.71
N ILE A 448 27.96 -28.13 -5.58
CA ILE A 448 27.34 -27.18 -6.51
C ILE A 448 26.35 -27.90 -7.45
N LYS A 449 26.75 -29.04 -8.05
CA LYS A 449 25.88 -29.82 -8.96
C LYS A 449 24.59 -30.32 -8.29
N ASP A 450 24.62 -30.56 -6.98
CA ASP A 450 23.44 -30.95 -6.20
C ASP A 450 22.56 -29.74 -5.87
N PHE A 451 23.15 -28.64 -5.38
CA PHE A 451 22.40 -27.43 -5.07
C PHE A 451 21.82 -26.71 -6.29
N VAL A 452 22.45 -26.81 -7.46
CA VAL A 452 21.88 -26.31 -8.74
C VAL A 452 20.56 -27.02 -9.04
N LYS A 453 20.47 -28.33 -8.76
CA LYS A 453 19.26 -29.13 -8.94
C LYS A 453 18.23 -28.96 -7.81
N SER A 454 18.58 -28.28 -6.73
CA SER A 454 17.70 -27.99 -5.62
C SER A 454 17.38 -26.49 -5.44
N GLY A 455 17.85 -25.62 -6.33
CA GLY A 455 17.59 -24.17 -6.28
C GLY A 455 18.27 -23.39 -5.15
N ARG A 456 19.35 -23.90 -4.54
CA ARG A 456 20.06 -23.22 -3.42
C ARG A 456 21.11 -22.19 -3.93
N GLU A 457 20.65 -21.21 -4.70
CA GLU A 457 21.45 -20.16 -5.37
C GLU A 457 22.53 -19.52 -4.46
N LYS A 458 22.14 -18.99 -3.29
CA LYS A 458 23.08 -18.30 -2.38
C LYS A 458 24.26 -19.16 -1.92
N THR A 459 24.05 -20.47 -1.75
CA THR A 459 25.14 -21.39 -1.36
C THR A 459 26.05 -21.68 -2.54
N ILE A 460 25.50 -21.72 -3.76
CA ILE A 460 26.27 -21.82 -5.01
C ILE A 460 27.15 -20.59 -5.19
N ASP A 461 26.64 -19.38 -4.94
CA ASP A 461 27.42 -18.15 -5.02
C ASP A 461 28.63 -18.18 -4.07
N ILE A 462 28.40 -18.50 -2.80
CA ILE A 462 29.46 -18.59 -1.78
C ILE A 462 30.52 -19.65 -2.17
N MET A 463 30.11 -20.81 -2.66
CA MET A 463 31.07 -21.84 -3.09
C MET A 463 31.79 -21.48 -4.40
N SER A 464 31.15 -20.71 -5.29
CA SER A 464 31.78 -20.18 -6.49
C SER A 464 32.86 -19.15 -6.14
N ILE A 465 32.62 -18.32 -5.12
CA ILE A 465 33.63 -17.41 -4.56
C ILE A 465 34.76 -18.19 -3.89
N ASP A 466 34.48 -19.24 -3.11
CA ASP A 466 35.53 -20.14 -2.57
C ASP A 466 36.41 -20.71 -3.69
N LEU A 467 35.82 -21.16 -4.82
CA LEU A 467 36.58 -21.63 -5.98
C LEU A 467 37.37 -20.50 -6.66
N ALA A 468 36.82 -19.30 -6.76
CA ALA A 468 37.52 -18.13 -7.31
C ALA A 468 38.70 -17.68 -6.44
N LEU A 469 38.56 -17.73 -5.11
CA LEU A 469 39.64 -17.45 -4.16
C LEU A 469 40.72 -18.54 -4.20
N MET A 470 40.34 -19.80 -4.38
CA MET A 470 41.28 -20.91 -4.62
C MET A 470 42.03 -20.74 -5.95
N ALA A 471 41.34 -20.37 -7.03
CA ALA A 471 41.96 -20.06 -8.33
C ALA A 471 42.93 -18.87 -8.23
N TYR A 472 42.58 -17.82 -7.47
CA TYR A 472 43.46 -16.70 -7.15
C TYR A 472 44.70 -17.16 -6.36
N GLN A 473 44.53 -18.01 -5.33
CA GLN A 473 45.64 -18.60 -4.55
C GLN A 473 46.60 -19.44 -5.43
N GLN A 474 46.09 -20.07 -6.49
CA GLN A 474 46.87 -20.82 -7.48
C GLN A 474 47.49 -19.95 -8.59
N GLY A 475 47.21 -18.63 -8.64
CA GLY A 475 47.70 -17.71 -9.67
C GLY A 475 46.88 -17.67 -10.97
N HIS A 476 45.68 -18.27 -10.99
CA HIS A 476 44.78 -18.32 -12.14
C HIS A 476 43.88 -17.07 -12.24
N TYR A 477 44.48 -15.87 -12.26
CA TYR A 477 43.79 -14.57 -12.14
C TYR A 477 42.60 -14.39 -13.09
N LYS A 478 42.67 -14.87 -14.35
CA LYS A 478 41.57 -14.73 -15.32
C LYS A 478 40.31 -15.52 -14.95
N GLN A 479 40.45 -16.68 -14.31
CA GLN A 479 39.31 -17.47 -13.81
C GLN A 479 38.69 -16.81 -12.58
N ALA A 480 39.53 -16.26 -11.70
CA ALA A 480 39.07 -15.51 -10.53
C ALA A 480 38.29 -14.23 -10.92
N LEU A 481 38.80 -13.45 -11.89
CA LEU A 481 38.23 -12.17 -12.30
C LEU A 481 36.77 -12.30 -12.74
N SER A 482 36.43 -13.32 -13.55
CA SER A 482 35.06 -13.50 -14.05
C SER A 482 34.03 -13.80 -12.95
N ILE A 483 34.42 -14.51 -11.89
CA ILE A 483 33.51 -14.86 -10.78
C ILE A 483 33.45 -13.73 -9.76
N ILE A 484 34.59 -13.09 -9.46
CA ILE A 484 34.67 -12.02 -8.46
C ILE A 484 33.92 -10.76 -8.94
N GLN A 485 33.91 -10.46 -10.24
CA GLN A 485 33.26 -9.26 -10.79
C GLN A 485 31.79 -9.15 -10.36
N ASP A 486 31.01 -10.20 -10.58
CA ASP A 486 29.58 -10.19 -10.27
C ASP A 486 29.34 -10.33 -8.75
N SER A 487 30.29 -10.98 -8.05
CA SER A 487 30.23 -11.21 -6.60
C SER A 487 30.42 -9.93 -5.77
N TYR A 488 31.41 -9.07 -6.09
CA TYR A 488 31.69 -7.89 -5.27
C TYR A 488 30.51 -6.88 -5.33
N ASP A 489 29.94 -6.68 -6.52
CA ASP A 489 28.80 -5.78 -6.72
C ASP A 489 27.55 -6.30 -6.01
N TYR A 490 27.33 -7.62 -5.97
CA TYR A 490 26.28 -8.23 -5.15
C TYR A 490 26.44 -7.90 -3.66
N PHE A 491 27.61 -8.14 -3.05
CA PHE A 491 27.79 -7.86 -1.62
C PHE A 491 27.62 -6.38 -1.26
N ILE A 492 28.17 -5.46 -2.06
CA ILE A 492 28.00 -4.01 -1.86
C ILE A 492 26.51 -3.65 -1.95
N SER A 493 25.77 -4.14 -2.96
CA SER A 493 24.34 -3.88 -3.12
C SER A 493 23.47 -4.41 -1.96
N LYS A 494 23.92 -5.48 -1.28
CA LYS A 494 23.29 -6.04 -0.08
C LYS A 494 23.80 -5.42 1.23
N GLY A 495 24.66 -4.41 1.15
CA GLY A 495 25.23 -3.69 2.29
C GLY A 495 26.35 -4.42 3.02
N TRP A 496 26.87 -5.53 2.51
CA TRP A 496 28.02 -6.27 3.05
C TRP A 496 29.35 -5.62 2.63
N ASN A 497 29.50 -4.35 2.97
CA ASN A 497 30.59 -3.48 2.52
C ASN A 497 31.99 -4.00 2.86
N PHE A 498 32.15 -4.76 3.95
CA PHE A 498 33.45 -5.38 4.28
C PHE A 498 33.84 -6.47 3.27
N MET A 499 32.96 -7.44 3.00
CA MET A 499 33.21 -8.51 2.05
C MET A 499 33.26 -7.97 0.61
N GLY A 500 32.36 -7.04 0.27
CA GLY A 500 32.35 -6.34 -1.02
C GLY A 500 33.64 -5.56 -1.27
N GLY A 501 34.14 -4.80 -0.27
CA GLY A 501 35.40 -4.07 -0.35
C GLY A 501 36.62 -4.98 -0.45
N PHE A 502 36.65 -6.11 0.27
CA PHE A 502 37.71 -7.12 0.18
C PHE A 502 37.75 -7.79 -1.21
N LEU A 503 36.59 -8.22 -1.73
CA LEU A 503 36.50 -8.77 -3.08
C LEU A 503 36.82 -7.73 -4.17
N LEU A 504 36.45 -6.46 -3.97
CA LEU A 504 36.79 -5.36 -4.87
C LEU A 504 38.30 -5.04 -4.87
N GLU A 505 38.98 -5.20 -3.72
CA GLU A 505 40.44 -5.08 -3.64
C GLU A 505 41.14 -6.21 -4.42
N ILE A 506 40.69 -7.47 -4.28
CA ILE A 506 41.19 -8.60 -5.08
C ILE A 506 40.85 -8.43 -6.57
N TYR A 507 39.64 -7.96 -6.91
CA TYR A 507 39.23 -7.69 -8.29
C TYR A 507 40.13 -6.62 -8.93
N LEU A 508 40.41 -5.53 -8.23
CA LEU A 508 41.31 -4.49 -8.70
C LEU A 508 42.73 -5.03 -8.89
N ASP A 509 43.24 -5.88 -8.00
CA ASP A 509 44.57 -6.50 -8.14
C ASP A 509 44.62 -7.45 -9.35
N CYS A 510 43.61 -8.30 -9.52
CA CYS A 510 43.46 -9.15 -10.71
C CYS A 510 43.40 -8.32 -12.01
N LEU A 511 42.75 -7.14 -11.98
CA LEU A 511 42.61 -6.25 -13.12
C LEU A 511 43.85 -5.36 -13.37
N HIS A 512 44.76 -5.21 -12.39
CA HIS A 512 46.12 -4.68 -12.63
C HIS A 512 47.04 -5.74 -13.25
N HIS A 513 46.77 -7.02 -13.01
CA HIS A 513 47.54 -8.14 -13.55
C HIS A 513 47.07 -8.64 -14.93
N ASP A 514 45.82 -8.35 -15.34
CA ASP A 514 45.38 -8.58 -16.72
C ASP A 514 45.71 -7.36 -17.61
N THR A 515 46.32 -7.62 -18.77
CA THR A 515 47.14 -6.63 -19.50
C THR A 515 46.39 -5.56 -20.30
N ASP A 516 45.08 -5.45 -20.14
CA ASP A 516 44.24 -4.50 -20.89
C ASP A 516 44.01 -3.22 -20.05
N GLU A 517 44.73 -2.14 -20.37
CA GLU A 517 44.72 -0.84 -19.66
C GLU A 517 43.37 -0.08 -19.73
N ASN A 518 42.30 -0.66 -19.19
CA ASN A 518 40.99 -0.04 -19.10
C ASN A 518 40.91 0.92 -17.89
N TYR A 519 41.51 2.11 -18.07
CA TYR A 519 41.53 3.17 -17.06
C TYR A 519 40.14 3.62 -16.57
N GLU A 520 39.09 3.41 -17.36
CA GLU A 520 37.71 3.68 -16.94
C GLU A 520 37.22 2.67 -15.90
N LYS A 521 37.38 1.36 -16.16
CA LYS A 521 37.08 0.31 -15.16
C LYS A 521 37.91 0.48 -13.88
N LEU A 522 39.19 0.86 -14.02
CA LEU A 522 40.06 1.18 -12.89
C LEU A 522 39.57 2.41 -12.11
N THR A 523 39.17 3.50 -12.79
CA THR A 523 38.64 4.70 -12.14
C THR A 523 37.34 4.41 -11.42
N LEU A 524 36.38 3.74 -12.08
CA LEU A 524 35.08 3.40 -11.50
C LEU A 524 35.22 2.41 -10.32
N GLY A 525 36.08 1.40 -10.43
CA GLY A 525 36.38 0.48 -9.33
C GLY A 525 37.07 1.16 -8.15
N THR A 526 38.01 2.08 -8.41
CA THR A 526 38.68 2.86 -7.36
C THR A 526 37.72 3.86 -6.69
N LEU A 527 36.78 4.45 -7.45
CA LEU A 527 35.71 5.29 -6.90
C LEU A 527 34.75 4.47 -6.01
N LYS A 528 34.24 3.33 -6.49
CA LYS A 528 33.44 2.40 -5.67
C LYS A 528 34.16 2.01 -4.38
N LEU A 529 35.46 1.68 -4.47
CA LEU A 529 36.27 1.33 -3.31
C LEU A 529 36.41 2.51 -2.34
N PHE A 530 36.64 3.73 -2.85
CA PHE A 530 36.71 4.96 -2.05
C PHE A 530 35.39 5.20 -1.29
N PHE A 531 34.24 5.17 -1.96
CA PHE A 531 32.95 5.39 -1.31
C PHE A 531 32.52 4.25 -0.37
N SER A 532 32.88 3.00 -0.65
CA SER A 532 32.61 1.87 0.26
C SER A 532 33.25 2.04 1.65
N ILE A 533 34.31 2.85 1.76
CA ILE A 533 34.92 3.23 3.04
C ILE A 533 34.05 4.24 3.79
N PHE A 534 33.46 5.22 3.09
CA PHE A 534 32.69 6.33 3.69
C PHE A 534 31.19 6.06 3.85
N HIS A 535 30.70 4.89 3.45
CA HIS A 535 29.28 4.57 3.32
C HIS A 535 28.42 4.62 4.62
N HIS A 536 29.02 4.96 5.77
CA HIS A 536 28.36 5.15 7.07
C HIS A 536 27.79 6.56 7.31
N GLY A 537 27.36 7.26 6.25
CA GLY A 537 26.76 8.59 6.34
C GLY A 537 25.37 8.69 7.00
N ARG A 538 24.76 7.58 7.48
CA ARG A 538 23.37 7.55 8.00
C ARG A 538 23.18 6.97 9.42
N VAL A 539 24.22 6.50 10.11
CA VAL A 539 24.12 6.05 11.52
C VAL A 539 25.38 6.44 12.30
N VAL A 540 25.23 7.32 13.30
CA VAL A 540 26.36 7.92 14.04
C VAL A 540 27.04 6.96 15.04
N ASN A 541 26.41 5.84 15.41
CA ASN A 541 26.79 5.05 16.60
C ASN A 541 26.99 3.54 16.37
N SER A 542 27.39 3.07 15.18
CA SER A 542 27.72 1.65 14.97
C SER A 542 28.99 1.44 14.14
N ILE A 543 30.13 1.35 14.83
CA ILE A 543 31.32 0.66 14.30
C ILE A 543 31.01 -0.84 14.32
N GLY A 544 30.25 -1.29 13.32
CA GLY A 544 29.85 -2.69 13.18
C GLY A 544 30.93 -3.54 12.50
N VAL A 545 30.73 -4.87 12.54
CA VAL A 545 31.56 -5.93 11.92
C VAL A 545 31.52 -5.88 10.37
N ASN A 546 31.17 -4.74 9.78
CA ASN A 546 30.94 -4.56 8.35
C ASN A 546 31.52 -3.22 7.85
N ASN A 547 32.42 -2.61 8.63
CA ASN A 547 33.10 -1.37 8.28
C ASN A 547 34.46 -1.67 7.61
N TYR A 548 34.49 -1.64 6.27
CA TYR A 548 35.73 -1.76 5.48
C TYR A 548 36.78 -0.71 5.86
N GLY A 549 36.35 0.49 6.27
CA GLY A 549 37.23 1.58 6.71
C GLY A 549 37.95 1.36 8.04
N ALA A 550 37.47 0.46 8.89
CA ALA A 550 38.03 0.28 10.24
C ALA A 550 39.49 -0.23 10.26
N ILE A 551 39.94 -0.86 9.17
CA ILE A 551 41.26 -1.52 9.06
C ILE A 551 42.23 -0.73 8.15
N LYS A 552 41.78 0.39 7.54
CA LYS A 552 42.57 1.14 6.54
C LYS A 552 43.07 2.48 7.11
N HIS A 553 44.37 2.77 6.95
CA HIS A 553 45.02 3.97 7.48
C HIS A 553 44.95 5.17 6.52
N HIS A 554 45.23 6.39 7.02
CA HIS A 554 45.20 7.66 6.25
C HIS A 554 45.98 7.59 4.92
N GLU A 555 47.17 6.98 4.92
CA GLU A 555 48.02 6.78 3.73
C GLU A 555 47.31 6.00 2.59
N TYR A 556 46.39 5.09 2.94
CA TYR A 556 45.60 4.34 1.97
C TYR A 556 44.58 5.25 1.26
N PHE A 557 43.99 6.21 1.98
CA PHE A 557 43.06 7.19 1.40
C PHE A 557 43.77 8.14 0.43
N GLU A 558 44.94 8.66 0.80
CA GLU A 558 45.76 9.48 -0.10
C GLU A 558 46.16 8.69 -1.36
N SER A 559 46.53 7.41 -1.20
CA SER A 559 46.81 6.50 -2.33
C SER A 559 45.60 6.35 -3.26
N LEU A 560 44.38 6.17 -2.72
CA LEU A 560 43.17 6.07 -3.53
C LEU A 560 42.82 7.39 -4.25
N VAL A 561 42.88 8.54 -3.57
CA VAL A 561 42.60 9.85 -4.21
C VAL A 561 43.62 10.15 -5.30
N ASN A 562 44.91 9.85 -5.05
CA ASN A 562 45.95 10.00 -6.06
C ASN A 562 45.77 9.04 -7.25
N ARG A 563 45.31 7.81 -7.03
CA ARG A 563 44.92 6.88 -8.11
C ARG A 563 43.74 7.41 -8.91
N ILE A 564 42.68 7.89 -8.26
CA ILE A 564 41.52 8.51 -8.94
C ILE A 564 41.97 9.69 -9.81
N ARG A 565 42.81 10.59 -9.30
CA ARG A 565 43.38 11.72 -10.06
C ARG A 565 44.27 11.25 -11.23
N ALA A 566 45.13 10.25 -11.02
CA ALA A 566 46.03 9.72 -12.04
C ALA A 566 45.32 8.91 -13.15
N TYR A 567 44.19 8.28 -12.85
CA TYR A 567 43.39 7.57 -13.86
C TYR A 567 42.42 8.50 -14.58
N SER A 568 41.68 9.37 -13.87
CA SER A 568 40.73 10.32 -14.49
C SER A 568 41.39 11.32 -15.45
N SER A 569 42.63 11.74 -15.19
CA SER A 569 43.40 12.58 -16.11
C SER A 569 43.84 11.88 -17.41
N LYS A 570 43.70 10.55 -17.50
CA LYS A 570 43.97 9.76 -18.71
C LYS A 570 42.71 9.40 -19.51
N ILE A 571 41.52 9.83 -19.08
CA ILE A 571 40.26 9.53 -19.75
C ILE A 571 39.88 10.70 -20.66
N ASP A 572 39.70 10.45 -21.95
CA ASP A 572 39.33 11.49 -22.95
C ASP A 572 37.86 11.95 -22.87
N ARG A 573 37.01 11.20 -22.16
CA ARG A 573 35.57 11.49 -21.96
C ARG A 573 35.24 11.92 -20.54
N VAL A 574 34.20 12.74 -20.38
CA VAL A 574 33.61 13.01 -19.06
C VAL A 574 32.99 11.71 -18.53
N LEU A 575 33.49 11.24 -17.40
CA LEU A 575 32.96 10.11 -16.66
C LEU A 575 31.91 10.61 -15.65
N THR A 576 30.68 10.10 -15.79
CA THR A 576 29.61 10.33 -14.82
C THR A 576 29.60 9.20 -13.79
N PHE A 577 29.61 9.53 -12.50
CA PHE A 577 29.50 8.57 -11.40
C PHE A 577 28.31 8.93 -10.49
N PRO A 578 27.58 7.96 -9.90
CA PRO A 578 26.49 8.25 -8.96
C PRO A 578 26.95 9.11 -7.78
N LEU A 579 26.19 10.14 -7.41
CA LEU A 579 26.51 10.96 -6.24
C LEU A 579 26.19 10.20 -4.94
N GLU A 580 27.23 9.68 -4.28
CA GLU A 580 27.15 8.94 -3.01
C GLU A 580 27.48 9.80 -1.76
N PHE A 581 27.84 11.07 -1.95
CA PHE A 581 28.02 12.01 -0.83
C PHE A 581 26.69 12.29 -0.10
N ALA A 582 26.77 12.51 1.21
CA ALA A 582 25.64 13.03 1.97
C ALA A 582 25.44 14.53 1.65
N TYR A 583 24.18 14.93 1.47
CA TYR A 583 23.75 16.31 1.23
C TYR A 583 22.37 16.54 1.86
N GLU A 584 22.07 17.79 2.21
CA GLU A 584 20.77 18.23 2.71
C GLU A 584 20.33 19.47 1.92
N ILE A 585 19.27 19.33 1.10
CA ILE A 585 18.64 20.46 0.41
C ILE A 585 17.60 21.07 1.35
N LYS A 586 17.77 22.34 1.75
CA LYS A 586 16.82 23.00 2.64
C LYS A 586 15.53 23.32 1.87
N PRO A 587 14.33 23.09 2.44
CA PRO A 587 13.07 23.08 1.70
C PRO A 587 12.52 24.49 1.35
N PHE A 588 13.40 25.47 1.15
CA PHE A 588 13.03 26.88 0.96
C PHE A 588 13.86 27.53 -0.15
N ILE A 589 13.18 28.18 -1.10
CA ILE A 589 13.78 29.04 -2.11
C ILE A 589 13.71 30.49 -1.60
N GLY A 590 14.87 31.11 -1.37
CA GLY A 590 14.96 32.53 -1.03
C GLY A 590 15.06 33.41 -2.27
N SER A 591 14.79 34.72 -2.14
CA SER A 591 15.04 35.72 -3.17
C SER A 591 15.98 36.81 -2.63
N GLU A 592 16.87 37.32 -3.49
CA GLU A 592 17.77 38.44 -3.21
C GLU A 592 18.10 39.14 -4.55
N LYS A 593 17.70 40.41 -4.72
CA LYS A 593 17.99 41.26 -5.89
C LYS A 593 17.71 40.59 -7.25
N ASN A 594 16.45 40.23 -7.50
CA ASN A 594 15.98 39.58 -8.74
C ASN A 594 16.72 38.27 -9.08
N ARG A 595 17.23 37.56 -8.05
CA ARG A 595 17.75 36.20 -8.15
C ARG A 595 17.22 35.34 -7.02
N TYR A 596 17.05 34.06 -7.31
CA TYR A 596 16.55 33.09 -6.36
C TYR A 596 17.69 32.19 -5.90
N PHE A 597 17.65 31.73 -4.66
CA PHE A 597 18.68 30.83 -4.13
C PHE A 597 18.11 29.69 -3.29
N ILE A 598 18.78 28.54 -3.37
CA ILE A 598 18.54 27.36 -2.53
C ILE A 598 19.76 27.17 -1.64
N LYS A 599 19.52 26.90 -0.36
CA LYS A 599 20.59 26.54 0.58
C LYS A 599 20.75 25.02 0.59
N MET A 600 21.95 24.54 0.27
CA MET A 600 22.30 23.12 0.37
C MET A 600 23.45 22.95 1.36
N SER A 601 23.30 22.06 2.33
CA SER A 601 24.35 21.72 3.30
C SER A 601 25.03 20.42 2.89
N ILE A 602 26.36 20.42 2.80
CA ILE A 602 27.16 19.24 2.43
C ILE A 602 28.12 18.92 3.59
N PRO A 603 27.87 17.85 4.37
CA PRO A 603 28.81 17.38 5.39
C PRO A 603 30.01 16.65 4.75
N ASN A 604 31.22 17.18 4.94
CA ASN A 604 32.45 16.46 4.62
C ASN A 604 32.84 15.56 5.80
N ARG A 605 32.72 14.24 5.63
CA ARG A 605 33.13 13.23 6.63
C ARG A 605 34.49 12.61 6.32
N SER A 606 35.19 13.10 5.29
CA SER A 606 36.53 12.62 4.93
C SER A 606 37.61 13.43 5.68
N PRO A 607 38.78 12.83 5.95
CA PRO A 607 39.92 13.52 6.57
C PRO A 607 40.67 14.43 5.59
N LEU A 608 40.07 14.75 4.44
CA LEU A 608 40.66 15.54 3.36
C LEU A 608 39.71 16.68 3.00
N ASN A 609 40.24 17.79 2.47
CA ASN A 609 39.43 18.85 1.88
C ASN A 609 38.87 18.39 0.54
N LEU A 610 37.62 18.75 0.24
CA LEU A 610 36.97 18.47 -1.03
C LEU A 610 36.83 19.77 -1.83
N GLU A 611 37.41 19.79 -3.03
CA GLU A 611 37.35 20.91 -3.98
C GLU A 611 36.36 20.56 -5.09
N PHE A 612 35.33 21.39 -5.29
CA PHE A 612 34.32 21.24 -6.33
C PHE A 612 34.36 22.44 -7.29
N LYS A 613 34.45 22.15 -8.59
CA LYS A 613 34.50 23.17 -9.66
C LYS A 613 33.15 23.87 -9.82
N ALA A 614 32.06 23.11 -9.84
CA ALA A 614 30.70 23.63 -9.94
C ALA A 614 29.68 22.67 -9.30
N ILE A 615 28.57 23.22 -8.82
CA ILE A 615 27.37 22.47 -8.44
C ILE A 615 26.16 23.05 -9.18
N GLU A 616 25.36 22.15 -9.74
CA GLU A 616 24.12 22.42 -10.46
C GLU A 616 23.00 21.56 -9.86
N LEU A 617 21.91 22.19 -9.42
CA LEU A 617 20.68 21.55 -8.98
C LEU A 617 19.57 21.90 -9.95
N VAL A 618 19.07 20.90 -10.67
CA VAL A 618 17.89 21.00 -11.54
C VAL A 618 16.66 20.57 -10.75
N LEU A 619 15.68 21.45 -10.67
CA LEU A 619 14.34 21.13 -10.18
C LEU A 619 13.37 20.93 -11.34
N GLU A 620 12.31 20.17 -11.13
CA GLU A 620 11.24 19.92 -12.11
C GLU A 620 9.87 20.08 -11.48
N ASP A 621 8.94 20.68 -12.23
CA ASP A 621 7.53 20.88 -11.86
C ASP A 621 6.64 19.73 -12.40
N SER A 622 5.37 19.69 -11.99
CA SER A 622 4.40 18.70 -12.47
C SER A 622 4.19 18.70 -14.00
N ASP A 623 4.51 19.80 -14.67
CA ASP A 623 4.43 19.96 -16.13
C ASP A 623 5.69 19.47 -16.87
N GLY A 624 6.72 18.95 -16.18
CA GLY A 624 7.99 18.53 -16.79
C GLY A 624 8.93 19.68 -17.18
N MET A 625 8.70 20.88 -16.65
CA MET A 625 9.54 22.06 -16.90
C MET A 625 10.66 22.16 -15.85
N GLU A 626 11.88 22.42 -16.30
CA GLU A 626 13.09 22.45 -15.47
C GLU A 626 13.48 23.85 -15.00
N LEU A 627 14.04 23.96 -13.78
CA LEU A 627 14.65 25.16 -13.20
C LEU A 627 16.06 24.83 -12.69
N GLU A 628 17.07 25.51 -13.24
CA GLU A 628 18.48 25.30 -12.88
C GLU A 628 18.95 26.27 -11.78
N PHE A 629 19.64 25.74 -10.77
CA PHE A 629 20.31 26.51 -9.71
C PHE A 629 21.80 26.15 -9.67
N THR A 630 22.70 27.12 -9.90
CA THR A 630 24.14 26.87 -10.05
C THR A 630 25.00 27.66 -9.07
N THR A 631 26.22 27.16 -8.79
CA THR A 631 27.30 27.91 -8.15
C THR A 631 28.66 27.31 -8.55
N GLU A 632 29.72 28.12 -8.48
CA GLU A 632 31.08 27.75 -8.90
C GLU A 632 32.10 27.95 -7.76
N GLY A 633 33.17 27.17 -7.77
CA GLY A 633 34.33 27.33 -6.88
C GLY A 633 34.02 27.11 -5.39
N ILE A 634 33.85 25.85 -4.98
CA ILE A 634 33.52 25.49 -3.59
C ILE A 634 34.65 24.65 -3.00
N GLU A 635 35.13 25.06 -1.83
CA GLU A 635 36.01 24.26 -0.98
C GLU A 635 35.24 23.84 0.28
N ILE A 636 35.28 22.55 0.61
CA ILE A 636 34.65 22.01 1.82
C ILE A 636 35.73 21.40 2.71
N HIS A 637 35.95 22.02 3.86
CA HIS A 637 36.98 21.62 4.80
C HIS A 637 36.72 20.23 5.39
N SER A 638 37.79 19.51 5.73
CA SER A 638 37.74 18.22 6.43
C SER A 638 36.89 18.30 7.69
N GLU A 639 36.04 17.29 7.93
CA GLU A 639 35.17 17.16 9.10
C GLU A 639 34.13 18.29 9.34
N SER A 640 33.97 19.25 8.41
CA SER A 640 32.99 20.34 8.52
C SER A 640 31.65 20.03 7.82
N THR A 641 30.68 20.93 7.99
CA THR A 641 29.40 20.89 7.25
C THR A 641 29.09 22.28 6.74
N GLU A 642 29.54 22.57 5.52
CA GLU A 642 29.34 23.86 4.89
C GLU A 642 27.93 23.99 4.30
N THR A 643 27.40 25.22 4.31
CA THR A 643 26.10 25.54 3.68
C THR A 643 26.31 26.47 2.49
N VAL A 644 26.12 25.92 1.30
CA VAL A 644 26.30 26.58 0.02
C VAL A 644 24.97 27.19 -0.45
N LYS A 645 25.02 28.37 -1.10
CA LYS A 645 23.89 28.94 -1.85
C LYS A 645 24.04 28.58 -3.34
N LEU A 646 23.06 27.88 -3.91
CA LEU A 646 22.91 27.66 -5.35
C LEU A 646 21.95 28.73 -5.90
N TRP A 647 22.22 29.32 -7.07
CA TRP A 647 21.52 30.50 -7.58
C TRP A 647 20.81 30.26 -8.92
N SER A 648 19.60 30.81 -9.07
CA SER A 648 18.86 30.88 -10.33
C SER A 648 18.43 32.32 -10.66
N LYS A 649 18.16 32.58 -11.95
CA LYS A 649 17.69 33.88 -12.47
C LYS A 649 16.23 33.85 -12.92
N ASP A 650 15.70 32.65 -13.13
CA ASP A 650 14.38 32.41 -13.70
C ASP A 650 13.38 32.14 -12.59
N PHE A 651 12.15 32.61 -12.77
CA PHE A 651 11.04 32.36 -11.86
C PHE A 651 9.92 31.59 -12.57
N LYS A 652 9.42 30.55 -11.92
CA LYS A 652 8.14 29.92 -12.25
C LYS A 652 7.36 29.73 -10.96
N GLU A 653 6.10 30.19 -10.92
CA GLU A 653 5.20 29.81 -9.82
C GLU A 653 4.80 28.34 -9.99
N GLY A 654 5.05 27.50 -8.98
CA GLY A 654 4.83 26.05 -9.10
C GLY A 654 5.24 25.25 -7.85
N GLN A 655 5.08 23.93 -7.92
CA GLN A 655 5.57 22.98 -6.93
C GLN A 655 6.69 22.14 -7.53
N PHE A 656 7.90 22.42 -7.10
CA PHE A 656 9.10 21.82 -7.66
C PHE A 656 9.58 20.65 -6.80
N GLN A 657 10.13 19.64 -7.46
CA GLN A 657 10.89 18.57 -6.81
C GLN A 657 12.30 18.58 -7.43
N PRO A 658 13.34 18.21 -6.67
CA PRO A 658 14.66 18.01 -7.27
C PRO A 658 14.56 16.91 -8.34
N LYS A 659 15.09 17.16 -9.54
CA LYS A 659 15.19 16.21 -10.65
C LYS A 659 16.61 15.64 -10.74
N ARG A 660 17.60 16.52 -10.73
CA ARG A 660 19.02 16.19 -10.89
C ARG A 660 19.89 17.07 -10.00
N LEU A 661 20.87 16.48 -9.32
CA LEU A 661 21.95 17.21 -8.65
C LEU A 661 23.27 16.75 -9.26
N THR A 662 24.03 17.70 -9.81
CA THR A 662 25.30 17.49 -10.51
C THR A 662 26.40 18.23 -9.75
N ILE A 663 27.50 17.53 -9.41
CA ILE A 663 28.69 18.10 -8.78
C ILE A 663 29.89 17.80 -9.67
N GLN A 664 30.49 18.83 -10.28
CA GLN A 664 31.71 18.68 -11.07
C GLN A 664 32.93 18.82 -10.16
N VAL A 665 33.82 17.80 -10.18
CA VAL A 665 35.02 17.77 -9.32
C VAL A 665 36.29 17.98 -10.13
N TYR A 666 36.43 17.27 -11.25
CA TYR A 666 37.50 17.48 -12.22
C TYR A 666 36.89 17.76 -13.60
N GLU A 667 37.72 18.10 -14.59
CA GLU A 667 37.22 18.40 -15.94
C GLU A 667 36.47 17.21 -16.54
N ASN A 668 37.00 15.99 -16.32
CA ASN A 668 36.47 14.75 -16.86
C ASN A 668 35.79 13.85 -15.80
N LEU A 669 35.45 14.38 -14.61
CA LEU A 669 34.74 13.64 -13.56
C LEU A 669 33.60 14.46 -12.97
N VAL A 670 32.38 13.93 -13.13
CA VAL A 670 31.13 14.54 -12.67
C VAL A 670 30.36 13.53 -11.82
N TYR A 671 29.92 13.96 -10.63
CA TYR A 671 28.98 13.20 -9.82
C TYR A 671 27.55 13.63 -10.12
N THR A 672 26.64 12.67 -10.32
CA THR A 672 25.23 12.96 -10.61
C THR A 672 24.30 12.12 -9.75
N LYS A 673 23.31 12.77 -9.12
CA LYS A 673 22.12 12.13 -8.55
C LYS A 673 20.93 12.47 -9.43
N GLU A 674 20.26 11.45 -9.94
CA GLU A 674 18.89 11.60 -10.43
C GLU A 674 17.93 11.24 -9.30
N PHE A 675 16.85 12.02 -9.19
CA PHE A 675 15.78 11.82 -8.22
C PHE A 675 14.59 11.18 -8.94
N PRO A 676 14.02 10.08 -8.41
CA PRO A 676 12.93 9.40 -9.07
C PRO A 676 11.65 10.25 -9.04
N MET A 677 11.17 10.64 -10.22
CA MET A 677 9.87 11.28 -10.38
C MET A 677 8.76 10.39 -9.80
N PRO A 678 7.90 10.90 -8.90
CA PRO A 678 6.71 10.17 -8.50
C PRO A 678 5.80 10.04 -9.74
N LYS A 679 5.58 8.81 -10.20
CA LYS A 679 4.58 8.56 -11.26
C LYS A 679 3.25 9.15 -10.78
N ASN A 680 2.72 10.13 -11.52
CA ASN A 680 1.39 10.68 -11.27
C ASN A 680 0.37 9.55 -11.44
N THR A 681 -0.09 8.97 -10.32
CA THR A 681 -1.26 8.10 -10.27
C THR A 681 -2.53 8.95 -10.42
N THR A 682 -2.67 9.57 -11.59
CA THR A 682 -3.99 9.96 -12.10
C THR A 682 -4.83 8.71 -12.29
N SER A 683 -6.13 8.85 -12.02
CA SER A 683 -7.08 7.75 -11.91
C SER A 683 -7.25 6.98 -13.21
N ASP A 684 -6.62 5.81 -13.29
CA ASP A 684 -6.90 4.83 -14.33
C ASP A 684 -7.02 3.43 -13.71
N LEU A 685 -8.24 2.89 -13.65
CA LEU A 685 -8.53 1.52 -13.26
C LEU A 685 -8.29 0.57 -14.45
N THR A 686 -7.17 0.74 -15.14
CA THR A 686 -6.72 -0.15 -16.21
C THR A 686 -5.51 -0.95 -15.72
N ILE A 687 -5.74 -2.25 -15.53
CA ILE A 687 -4.65 -3.23 -15.40
C ILE A 687 -3.92 -3.25 -16.74
N GLN A 688 -2.81 -2.50 -16.83
CA GLN A 688 -1.96 -2.55 -18.01
C GLN A 688 -1.22 -3.89 -18.01
N HIS A 689 -1.64 -4.78 -18.93
CA HIS A 689 -0.86 -5.95 -19.30
C HIS A 689 0.50 -5.51 -19.85
N SER A 690 1.58 -5.93 -19.20
CA SER A 690 2.91 -5.89 -19.78
C SER A 690 3.05 -6.99 -20.83
N GLU A 691 3.05 -6.64 -22.11
CA GLU A 691 3.53 -7.57 -23.15
C GLU A 691 5.06 -7.70 -23.11
N PRO A 692 5.65 -8.87 -23.46
CA PRO A 692 6.98 -9.22 -22.99
C PRO A 692 8.05 -9.39 -24.10
N GLY A 693 9.25 -8.92 -23.80
CA GLY A 693 10.50 -9.30 -24.46
C GLY A 693 11.67 -8.71 -23.65
N SER A 694 12.61 -9.48 -23.07
CA SER A 694 12.96 -10.89 -23.27
C SER A 694 13.32 -11.58 -21.95
N SER A 695 12.97 -12.87 -21.81
CA SER A 695 13.62 -13.94 -21.00
C SER A 695 14.26 -13.56 -19.64
N THR A 696 13.89 -14.13 -18.49
CA THR A 696 13.74 -15.58 -18.25
C THR A 696 12.74 -15.97 -17.15
N LEU A 697 11.95 -17.02 -17.44
CA LEU A 697 11.35 -18.06 -16.59
C LEU A 697 10.89 -17.75 -15.14
N SER A 698 9.59 -18.00 -14.93
CA SER A 698 8.83 -17.95 -13.67
C SER A 698 8.83 -19.25 -12.87
N VAL A 699 8.66 -19.17 -11.54
CA VAL A 699 8.16 -20.25 -10.67
C VAL A 699 6.99 -19.71 -9.82
N ASN A 700 6.02 -20.59 -9.52
CA ASN A 700 4.65 -20.24 -9.11
C ASN A 700 4.45 -19.91 -7.62
N ASP A 701 3.29 -19.32 -7.32
CA ASP A 701 2.76 -18.98 -5.99
C ASP A 701 2.60 -20.18 -5.03
N ILE A 702 2.96 -19.96 -3.76
CA ILE A 702 2.42 -20.69 -2.59
C ILE A 702 2.17 -19.65 -1.46
N PRO A 703 1.08 -19.72 -0.67
CA PRO A 703 0.70 -18.66 0.27
C PRO A 703 1.58 -18.62 1.52
N ALA A 704 1.88 -17.42 2.00
CA ALA A 704 2.60 -17.23 3.27
C ALA A 704 1.74 -17.64 4.48
N THR A 705 2.16 -18.69 5.19
CA THR A 705 1.78 -18.93 6.59
C THR A 705 2.78 -18.26 7.51
N ASN A 706 2.27 -17.59 8.56
CA ASN A 706 3.09 -16.88 9.54
C ASN A 706 4.15 -17.79 10.17
N ASP A 707 5.39 -17.30 10.27
CA ASP A 707 6.14 -17.40 11.53
C ASP A 707 7.17 -16.29 11.69
N THR A 708 7.33 -15.83 12.93
CA THR A 708 8.06 -14.61 13.29
C THR A 708 9.54 -14.81 13.54
N VAL A 709 10.39 -14.24 12.67
CA VAL A 709 11.70 -13.68 13.07
C VAL A 709 11.89 -12.32 12.38
N GLY A 710 11.39 -11.26 13.02
CA GLY A 710 11.46 -9.89 12.50
C GLY A 710 12.85 -9.28 12.62
N GLY A 711 13.74 -9.58 11.67
CA GLY A 711 14.91 -8.73 11.39
C GLY A 711 14.44 -7.45 10.69
N LEU A 712 14.65 -6.29 11.31
CA LEU A 712 14.21 -4.97 10.83
C LEU A 712 14.94 -4.56 9.53
N MET A 713 14.50 -5.10 8.39
CA MET A 713 14.71 -4.45 7.09
C MET A 713 13.63 -3.39 6.90
N GLU A 714 13.84 -2.23 7.51
CA GLU A 714 13.14 -1.02 7.07
C GLU A 714 13.50 -0.77 5.60
N LYS A 715 12.59 -1.11 4.68
CA LYS A 715 12.47 -0.38 3.41
C LYS A 715 12.24 1.08 3.78
N ARG A 716 13.30 1.87 3.86
CA ARG A 716 13.22 3.31 4.11
C ARG A 716 12.79 4.04 2.85
N GLU A 717 11.52 3.84 2.49
CA GLU A 717 10.72 4.78 1.70
C GLU A 717 10.45 6.02 2.57
N ASN A 718 11.53 6.74 2.87
CA ASN A 718 11.56 8.01 3.60
C ASN A 718 12.76 8.85 3.11
N GLU A 719 12.99 8.85 1.79
CA GLU A 719 13.43 10.10 1.16
C GLU A 719 12.22 11.03 1.20
N SER A 720 12.19 11.88 2.22
CA SER A 720 11.12 12.87 2.42
C SER A 720 10.94 13.67 1.14
N LYS A 721 9.72 13.71 0.60
CA LYS A 721 9.39 14.51 -0.59
C LYS A 721 9.73 15.98 -0.32
N VAL A 722 10.90 16.43 -0.77
CA VAL A 722 11.31 17.84 -0.69
C VAL A 722 10.54 18.61 -1.76
N ILE A 723 9.29 18.93 -1.46
CA ILE A 723 8.45 19.79 -2.30
C ILE A 723 8.91 21.22 -2.04
N LEU A 724 9.71 21.75 -2.97
CA LEU A 724 10.16 23.13 -2.98
C LEU A 724 9.07 23.99 -3.61
N ARG A 725 8.61 25.02 -2.91
CA ARG A 725 7.68 26.00 -3.48
C ARG A 725 8.41 27.29 -3.76
N MET A 726 8.44 27.68 -5.03
CA MET A 726 8.90 29.00 -5.43
C MET A 726 7.75 29.98 -5.21
N PHE A 727 7.99 31.06 -4.47
CA PHE A 727 7.00 32.10 -4.27
C PHE A 727 7.54 33.46 -4.69
N GLN A 728 6.61 34.30 -5.13
CA GLN A 728 6.89 35.63 -5.60
C GLN A 728 7.21 36.58 -4.44
N HIS A 729 8.32 37.30 -4.57
CA HIS A 729 8.77 38.30 -3.61
C HIS A 729 8.32 39.67 -4.11
N SER A 730 7.74 40.52 -3.26
CA SER A 730 7.16 41.81 -3.69
C SER A 730 8.19 42.81 -4.22
N SER A 731 9.47 42.67 -3.86
CA SER A 731 10.58 43.48 -4.40
C SER A 731 11.13 42.98 -5.74
N SER A 732 10.47 42.03 -6.39
CA SER A 732 10.85 41.50 -7.70
C SER A 732 9.72 41.69 -8.70
N VAL A 733 10.07 41.71 -9.99
CA VAL A 733 9.09 41.84 -11.07
C VAL A 733 8.01 40.77 -10.92
N TRP A 734 6.76 41.21 -10.99
CA TRP A 734 5.61 40.32 -10.87
C TRP A 734 4.54 40.67 -11.88
N CYS A 735 3.61 39.75 -12.11
CA CYS A 735 2.46 39.99 -12.96
C CYS A 735 1.22 39.25 -12.46
N GLU A 736 0.05 39.77 -12.80
CA GLU A 736 -1.24 39.19 -12.45
C GLU A 736 -2.26 39.35 -13.58
N PHE A 737 -3.25 38.46 -13.60
CA PHE A 737 -4.45 38.62 -14.42
C PHE A 737 -5.58 39.21 -13.56
N THR A 738 -6.19 40.30 -14.02
CA THR A 738 -7.30 41.01 -13.34
C THR A 738 -8.47 41.24 -14.30
N ASN A 739 -9.68 41.39 -13.76
CA ASN A 739 -10.84 41.74 -14.57
C ASN A 739 -10.69 43.17 -15.12
N THR A 740 -11.21 43.43 -16.32
CA THR A 740 -11.26 44.80 -16.84
C THR A 740 -12.20 45.67 -16.02
N GLU A 741 -11.79 46.92 -15.77
CA GLU A 741 -12.66 47.94 -15.17
C GLU A 741 -13.83 48.29 -16.11
N GLU A 742 -13.58 48.33 -17.41
CA GLU A 742 -14.57 48.59 -18.45
C GLU A 742 -15.15 47.26 -18.95
N ILE A 743 -16.48 47.12 -18.89
CA ILE A 743 -17.22 45.92 -19.25
C ILE A 743 -18.27 46.30 -20.30
N GLU A 744 -18.07 45.85 -21.54
CA GLU A 744 -19.01 46.03 -22.65
C GLU A 744 -19.70 44.70 -22.98
N LEU A 745 -21.02 44.69 -23.09
CA LEU A 745 -21.78 43.46 -23.35
C LEU A 745 -21.47 42.89 -24.75
N GLY A 746 -20.87 41.70 -24.77
CA GLY A 746 -20.49 40.98 -25.99
C GLY A 746 -18.98 40.92 -26.22
N ILE A 747 -18.19 41.67 -25.45
CA ILE A 747 -16.73 41.61 -25.44
C ILE A 747 -16.28 40.96 -24.12
N THR A 748 -15.35 40.01 -24.20
CA THR A 748 -14.72 39.40 -23.03
C THR A 748 -13.22 39.66 -23.05
N GLU A 749 -12.75 40.45 -22.08
CA GLU A 749 -11.36 40.87 -21.91
C GLU A 749 -10.86 40.56 -20.49
N VAL A 750 -9.55 40.33 -20.38
CA VAL A 750 -8.82 40.27 -19.10
C VAL A 750 -7.61 41.19 -19.19
N ASN A 751 -7.32 41.92 -18.12
CA ASN A 751 -6.10 42.69 -17.97
C ASN A 751 -4.96 41.78 -17.52
N PHE A 752 -3.80 41.86 -18.17
CA PHE A 752 -2.53 41.34 -17.66
C PHE A 752 -1.66 42.51 -17.21
N CYS A 753 -1.49 42.63 -15.89
CA CYS A 753 -0.72 43.69 -15.26
C CYS A 753 0.70 43.20 -15.01
N ILE A 754 1.71 43.95 -15.47
CA ILE A 754 3.13 43.75 -15.17
C ILE A 754 3.55 44.83 -14.19
N HIS A 755 4.10 44.45 -13.04
CA HIS A 755 4.52 45.34 -11.97
C HIS A 755 6.05 45.34 -11.87
N SER A 756 6.67 46.50 -12.07
CA SER A 756 8.13 46.65 -12.06
C SER A 756 8.69 46.83 -10.64
N SER A 757 9.88 46.25 -10.40
CA SER A 757 10.67 46.46 -9.18
C SER A 757 11.50 47.76 -9.25
N ASP A 758 12.52 47.88 -8.39
CA ASP A 758 13.45 49.02 -8.30
C ASP A 758 14.26 49.31 -9.59
N GLU A 759 14.35 48.33 -10.50
CA GLU A 759 15.03 48.41 -11.80
C GLU A 759 14.03 48.61 -12.95
N GLN A 760 14.47 49.29 -14.02
CA GLN A 760 13.70 49.48 -15.25
C GLN A 760 13.74 48.21 -16.12
N LEU A 761 12.61 47.83 -16.72
CA LEU A 761 12.50 46.64 -17.57
C LEU A 761 12.63 47.03 -19.04
N GLU A 762 13.58 46.42 -19.73
CA GLU A 762 13.85 46.62 -21.16
C GLU A 762 13.55 45.34 -21.95
N ASP A 763 13.36 45.46 -23.27
CA ASP A 763 13.14 44.34 -24.21
C ASP A 763 12.08 43.34 -23.72
N VAL A 764 10.90 43.85 -23.30
CA VAL A 764 9.86 43.06 -22.63
C VAL A 764 8.98 42.30 -23.63
N GLU A 765 8.95 40.98 -23.48
CA GLU A 765 8.16 40.03 -24.25
C GLU A 765 7.17 39.30 -23.34
N VAL A 766 5.90 39.27 -23.73
CA VAL A 766 4.83 38.55 -23.02
C VAL A 766 4.27 37.47 -23.93
N THR A 767 4.21 36.23 -23.46
CA THR A 767 3.48 35.14 -24.13
C THR A 767 2.32 34.69 -23.25
N VAL A 768 1.09 34.80 -23.75
CA VAL A 768 -0.15 34.40 -23.06
C VAL A 768 -0.68 33.11 -23.68
N VAL A 769 -1.03 32.14 -22.84
CA VAL A 769 -1.54 30.83 -23.25
C VAL A 769 -2.82 30.51 -22.48
N PRO A 770 -3.95 30.22 -23.15
CA PRO A 770 -5.16 29.77 -22.46
C PRO A 770 -4.98 28.33 -21.96
N ALA A 771 -5.12 28.11 -20.66
CA ALA A 771 -5.07 26.77 -20.06
C ALA A 771 -6.44 26.07 -20.04
N THR A 772 -7.52 26.84 -20.24
CA THR A 772 -8.91 26.32 -20.19
C THR A 772 -9.37 25.88 -21.59
N PRO A 773 -9.84 24.63 -21.76
CA PRO A 773 -10.37 24.16 -23.03
C PRO A 773 -11.53 25.03 -23.53
N GLY A 774 -11.49 25.39 -24.82
CA GLY A 774 -12.52 26.21 -25.47
C GLY A 774 -12.35 27.73 -25.34
N VAL A 775 -11.33 28.20 -24.62
CA VAL A 775 -10.93 29.62 -24.62
C VAL A 775 -10.03 29.88 -25.84
N THR A 776 -10.39 30.85 -26.67
CA THR A 776 -9.54 31.32 -27.78
C THR A 776 -9.18 32.78 -27.61
N LEU A 777 -7.90 33.12 -27.73
CA LEU A 777 -7.44 34.51 -27.69
C LEU A 777 -7.71 35.20 -29.03
N SER A 778 -8.21 36.44 -28.99
CA SER A 778 -8.47 37.25 -30.18
C SER A 778 -7.24 38.02 -30.67
N ILE A 779 -6.14 37.97 -29.90
CA ILE A 779 -4.83 38.55 -30.21
C ILE A 779 -3.77 37.46 -30.43
N GLN A 780 -2.63 37.84 -31.00
CA GLN A 780 -1.46 36.96 -31.07
C GLN A 780 -1.02 36.56 -29.66
N SER A 781 -0.68 35.29 -29.47
CA SER A 781 -0.23 34.76 -28.17
C SER A 781 1.05 35.41 -27.66
N ARG A 782 1.86 36.02 -28.53
CA ARG A 782 3.13 36.69 -28.21
C ARG A 782 2.99 38.18 -28.48
N ILE A 783 3.33 38.99 -27.48
CA ILE A 783 3.21 40.45 -27.47
C ILE A 783 4.61 41.00 -27.13
N LEU A 784 5.09 41.94 -27.92
CA LEU A 784 6.33 42.68 -27.66
C LEU A 784 5.95 44.10 -27.23
N LEU A 785 6.57 44.62 -26.17
CA LEU A 785 6.35 46.00 -25.72
C LEU A 785 7.41 46.92 -26.33
N ASP A 786 6.96 47.93 -27.09
CA ASP A 786 7.83 48.89 -27.76
C ASP A 786 8.55 49.85 -26.80
N ASN A 787 8.03 50.02 -25.58
CA ASN A 787 8.55 50.93 -24.57
C ASN A 787 8.98 50.18 -23.30
N PRO A 788 10.10 50.57 -22.66
CA PRO A 788 10.52 50.00 -21.39
C PRO A 788 9.57 50.39 -20.25
N ILE A 789 9.44 49.53 -19.24
CA ILE A 789 8.58 49.75 -18.08
C ILE A 789 9.40 50.45 -16.98
N PRO A 790 8.99 51.65 -16.51
CA PRO A 790 9.67 52.37 -15.43
C PRO A 790 9.65 51.61 -14.09
N PRO A 791 10.65 51.83 -13.20
CA PRO A 791 10.65 51.24 -11.87
C PRO A 791 9.43 51.69 -11.04
N HIS A 792 8.94 50.81 -10.18
CA HIS A 792 7.72 50.99 -9.37
C HIS A 792 6.46 51.40 -10.17
N SER A 793 6.34 50.96 -11.42
CA SER A 793 5.16 51.20 -12.25
C SER A 793 4.45 49.90 -12.65
N THR A 794 3.14 50.01 -12.89
CA THR A 794 2.30 48.93 -13.42
C THR A 794 1.99 49.21 -14.89
N HIS A 795 2.24 48.23 -15.76
CA HIS A 795 1.89 48.26 -17.17
C HIS A 795 0.80 47.23 -17.46
N THR A 796 -0.33 47.66 -18.02
CA THR A 796 -1.52 46.81 -18.20
C THR A 796 -1.80 46.53 -19.66
N ILE A 797 -1.87 45.25 -20.02
CA ILE A 797 -2.18 44.76 -21.37
C ILE A 797 -3.60 44.18 -21.38
N ARG A 798 -4.49 44.70 -22.24
CA ARG A 798 -5.84 44.13 -22.43
C ARG A 798 -5.77 42.92 -23.35
N ILE A 799 -6.32 41.78 -22.90
CA ILE A 799 -6.32 40.51 -23.61
C ILE A 799 -7.77 40.11 -23.92
N PRO A 800 -8.27 40.38 -25.15
CA PRO A 800 -9.57 39.89 -25.58
C PRO A 800 -9.51 38.40 -25.90
N PHE A 801 -10.54 37.68 -25.49
CA PHE A 801 -10.71 36.24 -25.73
C PHE A 801 -12.20 35.94 -25.99
N THR A 802 -12.51 34.75 -26.52
CA THR A 802 -13.88 34.24 -26.60
C THR A 802 -14.01 32.92 -25.84
N TYR A 803 -15.11 32.73 -25.12
CA TYR A 803 -15.39 31.52 -24.35
C TYR A 803 -16.90 31.28 -24.21
N TYR A 804 -17.39 30.21 -24.84
CA TYR A 804 -18.81 29.85 -24.88
C TYR A 804 -19.09 28.66 -23.95
N SER A 805 -19.09 28.91 -22.65
CA SER A 805 -19.30 27.89 -21.60
C SER A 805 -20.14 28.44 -20.45
N ASP A 806 -20.83 27.55 -19.75
CA ASP A 806 -21.53 27.87 -18.50
C ASP A 806 -20.56 28.09 -17.34
N ASN A 807 -19.39 27.44 -17.37
CA ASN A 807 -18.31 27.73 -16.42
C ASN A 807 -17.80 29.17 -16.63
N LYS A 808 -17.72 29.96 -15.55
CA LYS A 808 -17.23 31.36 -15.57
C LYS A 808 -15.86 31.52 -14.94
N LEU A 809 -15.16 30.42 -14.64
CA LEU A 809 -13.76 30.42 -14.23
C LEU A 809 -12.86 30.11 -15.42
N VAL A 810 -11.97 31.04 -15.77
CA VAL A 810 -11.05 30.96 -16.91
C VAL A 810 -9.61 30.99 -16.40
N ASN A 811 -8.88 29.88 -16.56
CA ASN A 811 -7.44 29.80 -16.29
C ASN A 811 -6.61 30.24 -17.51
N LEU A 812 -5.73 31.21 -17.29
CA LEU A 812 -4.75 31.76 -18.24
C LEU A 812 -3.34 31.61 -17.68
N GLY A 813 -2.39 31.25 -18.55
CA GLY A 813 -0.96 31.27 -18.28
C GLY A 813 -0.26 32.43 -18.98
N ALA A 814 0.79 32.96 -18.37
CA ALA A 814 1.68 33.95 -18.96
C ALA A 814 3.16 33.63 -18.72
N MET A 815 3.97 33.81 -19.76
CA MET A 815 5.43 33.81 -19.69
C MET A 815 5.94 35.19 -20.10
N LEU A 816 6.54 35.90 -19.15
CA LEU A 816 7.21 37.18 -19.33
C LEU A 816 8.72 36.93 -19.51
N ARG A 817 9.34 37.51 -20.53
CA ARG A 817 10.81 37.58 -20.69
C ARG A 817 11.21 39.04 -20.77
N TYR A 818 12.25 39.43 -20.06
CA TYR A 818 12.66 40.83 -19.97
C TYR A 818 14.16 40.93 -19.70
N ARG A 819 14.71 42.12 -19.96
CA ARG A 819 16.08 42.48 -19.59
C ARG A 819 16.07 43.42 -18.38
N SER A 820 16.86 43.07 -17.36
CA SER A 820 17.15 43.90 -16.20
C SER A 820 18.66 44.18 -16.20
N GLY A 821 19.06 45.41 -16.52
CA GLY A 821 20.45 45.74 -16.80
C GLY A 821 21.01 44.98 -18.03
N ASP A 822 22.07 44.20 -17.84
CA ASP A 822 22.77 43.47 -18.91
C ASP A 822 22.40 41.96 -18.95
N LYS A 823 21.27 41.57 -18.34
CA LYS A 823 20.88 40.15 -18.19
C LYS A 823 19.42 39.90 -18.52
N TRP A 824 19.19 38.79 -19.23
CA TRP A 824 17.87 38.23 -19.47
C TRP A 824 17.35 37.50 -18.23
N HIS A 825 16.06 37.69 -17.98
CA HIS A 825 15.27 37.03 -16.96
C HIS A 825 13.98 36.49 -17.58
N SER A 826 13.44 35.41 -17.01
CA SER A 826 12.10 34.92 -17.33
C SER A 826 11.24 34.75 -16.08
N HIS A 827 9.93 34.96 -16.25
CA HIS A 827 8.95 34.95 -15.19
C HIS A 827 7.65 34.30 -15.71
N THR A 828 7.30 33.13 -15.20
CA THR A 828 6.13 32.34 -15.66
C THR A 828 5.11 32.15 -14.54
N MET A 829 3.83 32.38 -14.84
CA MET A 829 2.72 32.24 -13.89
C MET A 829 1.42 31.77 -14.56
N SER A 830 0.47 31.31 -13.76
CA SER A 830 -0.87 30.90 -14.21
C SER A 830 -1.90 31.33 -13.17
N SER A 831 -3.03 31.90 -13.60
CA SER A 831 -4.09 32.36 -12.70
C SER A 831 -5.47 32.07 -13.25
N THR A 832 -6.41 31.76 -12.35
CA THR A 832 -7.82 31.57 -12.68
C THR A 832 -8.59 32.86 -12.40
N VAL A 833 -9.25 33.35 -13.43
CA VAL A 833 -10.02 34.60 -13.45
C VAL A 833 -11.52 34.27 -13.44
N ASP A 834 -12.29 34.96 -12.59
CA ASP A 834 -13.76 34.81 -12.54
C ASP A 834 -14.41 35.90 -13.40
N ILE A 835 -15.08 35.47 -14.47
CA ILE A 835 -15.75 36.32 -15.45
C ILE A 835 -17.26 36.43 -15.23
N THR A 836 -17.75 36.13 -14.02
CA THR A 836 -19.15 36.43 -13.66
C THR A 836 -19.42 37.94 -13.63
N LEU A 837 -20.48 38.36 -14.34
CA LEU A 837 -20.97 39.74 -14.26
C LEU A 837 -21.69 39.95 -12.92
N GLU A 838 -21.14 40.81 -12.06
CA GLU A 838 -21.67 41.08 -10.71
C GLU A 838 -23.00 41.89 -10.74
N VAL A 839 -23.22 42.73 -11.77
CA VAL A 839 -24.43 43.56 -11.92
C VAL A 839 -25.51 42.87 -12.75
N SER A 840 -26.77 43.08 -12.38
CA SER A 840 -27.94 42.89 -13.25
C SER A 840 -28.59 44.22 -13.59
N VAL A 841 -29.00 44.41 -14.85
CA VAL A 841 -29.78 45.57 -15.30
C VAL A 841 -31.00 45.08 -16.07
N THR A 842 -32.18 45.59 -15.72
CA THR A 842 -33.41 45.36 -16.48
C THR A 842 -34.05 46.69 -16.85
N VAL A 843 -34.57 46.79 -18.08
CA VAL A 843 -35.17 48.01 -18.62
C VAL A 843 -36.67 47.80 -18.76
N GLN A 844 -37.45 48.78 -18.31
CA GLN A 844 -38.90 48.82 -18.51
C GLN A 844 -39.30 50.20 -19.04
N ASP A 845 -39.84 50.23 -20.25
CA ASP A 845 -40.30 51.43 -20.91
C ASP A 845 -41.79 51.72 -20.62
N SER A 846 -42.16 52.99 -20.64
CA SER A 846 -43.52 53.46 -20.39
C SER A 846 -43.83 54.70 -21.23
N PHE A 847 -44.62 54.53 -22.28
CA PHE A 847 -44.85 55.57 -23.27
C PHE A 847 -45.86 56.62 -22.78
N ARG A 848 -45.68 57.88 -23.19
CA ARG A 848 -46.60 58.99 -22.94
C ARG A 848 -46.77 59.87 -24.18
N ALA A 849 -47.67 60.85 -24.05
CA ALA A 849 -47.53 62.12 -24.77
C ALA A 849 -46.74 63.11 -23.88
N GLN A 850 -45.71 63.81 -24.35
CA GLN A 850 -44.98 63.67 -25.62
C GLN A 850 -43.73 62.75 -25.52
N PHE A 851 -43.39 62.28 -24.34
CA PHE A 851 -42.09 61.69 -23.96
C PHE A 851 -42.20 60.20 -23.57
N LEU A 852 -41.06 59.56 -23.35
CA LEU A 852 -40.92 58.20 -22.83
C LEU A 852 -40.32 58.24 -21.42
N TYR A 853 -40.77 57.38 -20.51
CA TYR A 853 -40.04 57.04 -19.29
C TYR A 853 -39.39 55.66 -19.45
N SER A 854 -38.07 55.61 -19.34
CA SER A 854 -37.31 54.35 -19.29
C SER A 854 -36.85 54.12 -17.86
N LYS A 855 -37.38 53.07 -17.23
CA LYS A 855 -37.03 52.63 -15.88
C LYS A 855 -35.92 51.58 -15.96
N PHE A 856 -34.72 51.96 -15.55
CA PHE A 856 -33.60 51.05 -15.38
C PHE A 856 -33.60 50.53 -13.94
N THR A 857 -33.80 49.23 -13.76
CA THR A 857 -33.73 48.56 -12.47
C THR A 857 -32.39 47.84 -12.39
N ILE A 858 -31.46 48.41 -11.62
CA ILE A 858 -30.08 47.93 -11.43
C ILE A 858 -30.04 47.15 -10.11
N GLY A 859 -29.59 45.90 -10.16
CA GLY A 859 -29.51 44.99 -9.01
C GLY A 859 -28.16 44.28 -8.94
N SER A 860 -27.92 43.55 -7.86
CA SER A 860 -26.85 42.54 -7.87
C SER A 860 -27.33 41.28 -8.60
N SER A 861 -26.45 40.62 -9.36
CA SER A 861 -26.75 39.34 -10.02
C SER A 861 -26.70 38.15 -9.06
N GLN A 862 -25.99 38.27 -7.93
CA GLN A 862 -25.83 37.21 -6.93
C GLN A 862 -26.36 37.66 -5.57
N ALA A 863 -27.14 36.80 -4.89
CA ALA A 863 -27.84 37.14 -3.66
C ALA A 863 -26.93 37.58 -2.48
N MET A 864 -25.66 37.20 -2.51
CA MET A 864 -24.68 37.44 -1.43
C MET A 864 -23.57 38.44 -1.80
N SER A 865 -23.70 39.17 -2.92
CA SER A 865 -22.71 40.18 -3.35
C SER A 865 -23.37 41.55 -3.58
N PRO A 866 -23.77 42.29 -2.53
CA PRO A 866 -24.31 43.63 -2.70
C PRO A 866 -23.27 44.58 -3.31
N LEU A 867 -23.78 45.57 -4.06
CA LEU A 867 -22.97 46.49 -4.86
C LEU A 867 -23.22 47.93 -4.44
N ARG A 868 -22.19 48.77 -4.48
CA ARG A 868 -22.29 50.22 -4.33
C ARG A 868 -22.41 50.86 -5.71
N LEU A 869 -23.48 51.61 -5.94
CA LEU A 869 -23.65 52.36 -7.19
C LEU A 869 -22.93 53.71 -7.07
N LEU A 870 -21.96 53.97 -7.95
CA LEU A 870 -21.15 55.19 -7.94
C LEU A 870 -21.66 56.24 -8.93
N SER A 871 -22.14 55.83 -10.10
CA SER A 871 -22.85 56.70 -11.06
C SER A 871 -23.70 55.90 -12.04
N SER A 872 -24.69 56.54 -12.67
CA SER A 872 -25.46 55.96 -13.76
C SER A 872 -25.91 57.04 -14.74
N GLU A 873 -25.43 56.96 -15.97
CA GLU A 873 -25.66 57.95 -17.03
C GLU A 873 -26.25 57.27 -18.27
N LEU A 874 -27.20 57.93 -18.92
CA LEU A 874 -27.82 57.45 -20.16
C LEU A 874 -27.59 58.50 -21.25
N VAL A 875 -26.90 58.10 -22.31
CA VAL A 875 -26.48 58.96 -23.42
C VAL A 875 -27.10 58.44 -24.72
N SER A 876 -27.32 59.31 -25.71
CA SER A 876 -27.70 58.88 -27.06
C SER A 876 -26.44 58.58 -27.87
N SER A 877 -26.40 57.44 -28.55
CA SER A 877 -25.26 57.03 -29.38
C SER A 877 -24.86 58.14 -30.37
N ASP A 878 -23.55 58.27 -30.65
CA ASP A 878 -22.96 59.25 -31.59
C ASP A 878 -23.29 60.74 -31.30
N ASN A 879 -23.63 61.10 -30.06
CA ASN A 879 -24.12 62.45 -29.69
C ASN A 879 -25.37 62.87 -30.50
N ASP A 880 -26.25 61.92 -30.85
CA ASP A 880 -27.47 62.22 -31.62
C ASP A 880 -28.38 63.21 -30.85
N LYS A 881 -28.46 64.44 -31.33
CA LYS A 881 -29.30 65.53 -30.78
C LYS A 881 -30.79 65.34 -31.06
N SER A 882 -31.18 64.23 -31.70
CA SER A 882 -32.56 63.79 -31.92
C SER A 882 -33.36 63.58 -30.65
N PHE A 883 -32.70 63.39 -29.50
CA PHE A 883 -33.36 63.19 -28.20
C PHE A 883 -32.80 64.11 -27.13
N GLU A 884 -33.66 64.47 -26.18
CA GLU A 884 -33.29 65.10 -24.92
C GLU A 884 -33.56 64.11 -23.78
N ILE A 885 -32.49 63.71 -23.10
CA ILE A 885 -32.54 62.78 -21.98
C ILE A 885 -32.42 63.59 -20.70
N VAL A 886 -33.44 63.52 -19.84
CA VAL A 886 -33.41 64.10 -18.50
C VAL A 886 -33.11 62.99 -17.50
N SER A 887 -31.91 63.03 -16.93
CA SER A 887 -31.43 62.08 -15.93
C SER A 887 -32.13 62.24 -14.57
N PRO A 888 -32.21 61.17 -13.75
CA PRO A 888 -32.74 61.25 -12.39
C PRO A 888 -31.86 62.13 -11.49
N VAL A 889 -32.50 62.88 -10.59
CA VAL A 889 -31.82 63.68 -9.56
C VAL A 889 -31.84 62.92 -8.24
N TYR A 890 -30.65 62.53 -7.75
CA TYR A 890 -30.47 61.84 -6.47
C TYR A 890 -29.44 62.57 -5.58
N PRO A 891 -29.59 62.54 -4.25
CA PRO A 891 -28.57 63.04 -3.34
C PRO A 891 -27.51 61.96 -3.06
N LYS A 892 -26.26 62.17 -3.52
CA LYS A 892 -25.04 61.40 -3.20
C LYS A 892 -25.10 59.88 -3.48
N LEU A 893 -24.81 59.50 -4.73
CA LEU A 893 -24.66 58.10 -5.18
C LEU A 893 -23.76 57.23 -4.29
N ASN A 894 -22.62 57.75 -3.81
CA ASN A 894 -21.60 56.98 -3.08
C ASN A 894 -22.10 56.28 -1.79
N GLN A 895 -23.35 56.51 -1.37
CA GLN A 895 -24.01 55.86 -0.22
C GLN A 895 -25.08 54.84 -0.63
N LEU A 896 -25.40 54.69 -1.92
CA LEU A 896 -26.42 53.77 -2.40
C LEU A 896 -25.86 52.35 -2.57
N VAL A 897 -26.16 51.49 -1.61
CA VAL A 897 -25.92 50.04 -1.68
C VAL A 897 -27.15 49.35 -2.24
N VAL A 898 -26.92 48.40 -3.13
CA VAL A 898 -27.91 47.69 -3.94
C VAL A 898 -27.78 46.19 -3.68
N PHE A 899 -28.90 45.53 -3.39
CA PHE A 899 -28.98 44.09 -3.14
C PHE A 899 -29.71 43.38 -4.29
N SER A 900 -29.71 42.05 -4.34
CA SER A 900 -30.53 41.28 -5.30
C SER A 900 -32.03 41.59 -5.10
N ASP A 901 -32.46 41.59 -3.85
CA ASP A 901 -33.88 41.71 -3.46
C ASP A 901 -34.31 43.17 -3.31
N GLN A 902 -33.35 44.10 -3.32
CA GLN A 902 -33.55 45.55 -3.22
C GLN A 902 -32.75 46.28 -4.32
N PRO A 903 -33.16 46.14 -5.60
CA PRO A 903 -32.51 46.81 -6.72
C PRO A 903 -32.87 48.31 -6.78
N ALA A 904 -31.92 49.13 -7.24
CA ALA A 904 -32.12 50.54 -7.48
C ALA A 904 -32.97 50.78 -8.74
N SER A 905 -34.06 51.53 -8.62
CA SER A 905 -34.92 51.91 -9.74
C SER A 905 -34.65 53.35 -10.19
N LEU A 906 -33.97 53.51 -11.32
CA LEU A 906 -33.63 54.80 -11.92
C LEU A 906 -34.59 55.11 -13.08
N PHE A 907 -35.12 56.34 -13.13
CA PHE A 907 -36.04 56.77 -14.18
C PHE A 907 -35.40 57.86 -15.03
N TYR A 908 -35.25 57.59 -16.33
CA TYR A 908 -34.81 58.55 -17.32
C TYR A 908 -36.02 58.99 -18.15
N LYS A 909 -36.14 60.30 -18.40
CA LYS A 909 -37.20 60.86 -19.25
C LYS A 909 -36.60 61.22 -20.60
N ILE A 910 -37.03 60.51 -21.65
CA ILE A 910 -36.52 60.67 -23.01
C ILE A 910 -37.55 61.44 -23.84
N ILE A 911 -37.14 62.57 -24.40
CA ILE A 911 -38.00 63.48 -25.17
C ILE A 911 -37.51 63.50 -26.63
N PRO A 912 -38.29 62.99 -27.60
CA PRO A 912 -37.92 63.07 -29.02
C PRO A 912 -38.03 64.50 -29.53
N ARG A 913 -37.02 64.94 -30.30
CA ARG A 913 -36.96 66.24 -31.00
C ARG A 913 -37.17 66.12 -32.51
N VAL A 914 -37.20 64.91 -33.05
CA VAL A 914 -37.51 64.58 -34.45
C VAL A 914 -38.82 63.79 -34.57
N SER A 915 -39.44 63.87 -35.74
CA SER A 915 -40.73 63.23 -36.05
C SER A 915 -40.60 61.77 -36.52
N GLU A 916 -39.43 61.38 -37.06
CA GLU A 916 -39.17 60.02 -37.54
C GLU A 916 -38.20 59.30 -36.60
N LEU A 917 -38.62 58.13 -36.11
CA LEU A 917 -37.91 57.33 -35.12
C LEU A 917 -37.44 56.03 -35.78
N SER A 918 -36.16 55.69 -35.68
CA SER A 918 -35.61 54.46 -36.27
C SER A 918 -35.13 53.47 -35.19
N PRO A 919 -35.45 52.17 -35.31
CA PRO A 919 -35.00 51.14 -34.34
C PRO A 919 -33.49 50.86 -34.41
N SER A 920 -32.78 51.46 -35.38
CA SER A 920 -31.33 51.40 -35.52
C SER A 920 -30.56 52.31 -34.55
N ARG A 921 -31.26 53.18 -33.80
CA ARG A 921 -30.65 54.08 -32.81
C ARG A 921 -30.63 53.41 -31.45
N CYS A 922 -29.56 53.64 -30.70
CA CYS A 922 -29.37 53.09 -29.36
C CYS A 922 -29.18 54.20 -28.31
N PHE A 923 -29.50 53.86 -27.07
CA PHE A 923 -29.13 54.62 -25.89
C PHE A 923 -28.06 53.86 -25.13
N ASP A 924 -26.93 54.50 -24.88
CA ASP A 924 -25.80 53.93 -24.15
C ASP A 924 -25.95 54.24 -22.67
N LEU A 925 -26.19 53.20 -21.87
CA LEU A 925 -26.21 53.26 -20.42
C LEU A 925 -24.80 52.96 -19.89
N TYR A 926 -24.24 53.90 -19.15
CA TYR A 926 -23.01 53.73 -18.39
C TYR A 926 -23.32 53.62 -16.90
N VAL A 927 -22.92 52.53 -16.26
CA VAL A 927 -23.15 52.25 -14.83
C VAL A 927 -21.80 52.07 -14.14
N SER A 928 -21.41 53.01 -13.29
CA SER A 928 -20.21 52.86 -12.46
C SER A 928 -20.57 52.22 -11.12
N TYR A 929 -19.92 51.14 -10.74
CA TYR A 929 -20.24 50.37 -9.53
C TYR A 929 -19.00 49.73 -8.88
N MET A 930 -19.15 49.35 -7.62
CA MET A 930 -18.14 48.63 -6.84
C MET A 930 -18.80 47.47 -6.07
N SER A 931 -18.10 46.36 -5.90
CA SER A 931 -18.56 45.24 -5.05
C SER A 931 -18.15 45.49 -3.60
N LEU A 932 -19.08 45.41 -2.64
CA LEU A 932 -18.74 45.61 -1.23
C LEU A 932 -17.74 44.55 -0.71
N LYS A 933 -17.69 43.37 -1.35
CA LYS A 933 -16.65 42.37 -1.07
C LYS A 933 -15.26 42.88 -1.42
N LYS A 934 -15.13 43.61 -2.55
CA LYS A 934 -13.86 44.21 -2.99
C LYS A 934 -13.47 45.40 -2.11
N GLU A 935 -14.43 46.22 -1.68
CA GLU A 935 -14.20 47.27 -0.66
C GLU A 935 -13.62 46.68 0.64
N CYS A 936 -14.22 45.60 1.16
CA CYS A 936 -13.69 44.90 2.34
C CYS A 936 -12.28 44.31 2.12
N GLN A 937 -12.02 43.73 0.94
CA GLN A 937 -10.71 43.19 0.58
C GLN A 937 -9.64 44.30 0.52
N GLN A 938 -9.95 45.44 -0.12
CA GLN A 938 -9.04 46.59 -0.22
C GLN A 938 -8.69 47.16 1.15
N VAL A 939 -9.69 47.43 2.01
CA VAL A 939 -9.44 47.94 3.38
C VAL A 939 -8.61 46.94 4.21
N THR A 940 -8.79 45.64 4.01
CA THR A 940 -7.99 44.61 4.70
C THR A 940 -6.56 44.53 4.15
N LEU A 941 -6.37 44.76 2.84
CA LEU A 941 -5.06 44.84 2.20
C LEU A 941 -4.28 46.08 2.67
N GLU A 942 -4.89 47.27 2.66
CA GLU A 942 -4.28 48.51 3.15
C GLU A 942 -3.85 48.40 4.63
N ALA A 943 -4.68 47.75 5.46
CA ALA A 943 -4.36 47.45 6.86
C ALA A 943 -3.22 46.42 7.00
N LEU A 944 -3.17 45.39 6.14
CA LEU A 944 -2.10 44.41 6.12
C LEU A 944 -0.77 45.03 5.68
N GLU A 945 -0.78 45.85 4.64
CA GLU A 945 0.39 46.54 4.10
C GLU A 945 1.03 47.41 5.18
N SER A 946 0.22 48.29 5.78
CA SER A 946 0.60 49.14 6.92
C SER A 946 1.21 48.32 8.07
N ALA A 947 0.69 47.12 8.35
CA ALA A 947 1.19 46.29 9.44
C ALA A 947 2.47 45.50 9.07
N LEU A 948 2.63 45.07 7.81
CA LEU A 948 3.85 44.43 7.31
C LEU A 948 5.03 45.40 7.21
N GLU A 949 4.77 46.67 6.89
CA GLU A 949 5.78 47.75 6.96
C GLU A 949 6.37 47.88 8.38
N THR A 950 5.56 47.75 9.44
CA THR A 950 6.07 47.87 10.82
C THR A 950 7.06 46.78 11.26
N ILE A 951 7.20 45.69 10.48
CA ILE A 951 8.07 44.54 10.78
C ILE A 951 9.18 44.37 9.71
N ASP A 952 9.33 45.32 8.78
CA ASP A 952 10.20 45.20 7.59
C ASP A 952 9.90 43.92 6.76
N ALA A 953 8.63 43.51 6.74
CA ALA A 953 8.14 42.24 6.16
C ALA A 953 7.27 42.44 4.90
N SER A 954 7.38 43.62 4.25
CA SER A 954 6.66 43.98 3.01
C SER A 954 6.91 42.99 1.86
N SER A 955 8.04 42.27 1.89
CA SER A 955 8.38 41.11 1.05
C SER A 955 7.27 40.07 0.92
N LEU A 956 6.47 39.91 1.98
CA LEU A 956 5.45 38.86 2.11
C LEU A 956 4.05 39.31 1.70
N MET A 957 3.86 40.58 1.38
CA MET A 957 2.55 41.17 1.06
C MET A 957 1.83 40.38 -0.06
N TYR A 958 2.55 40.01 -1.13
CA TYR A 958 1.99 39.21 -2.22
C TYR A 958 1.57 37.80 -1.77
N LEU A 959 2.38 37.12 -0.95
CA LEU A 959 2.07 35.79 -0.43
C LEU A 959 0.81 35.80 0.44
N CYS A 960 0.69 36.81 1.31
CA CYS A 960 -0.47 37.01 2.15
C CYS A 960 -1.72 37.39 1.33
N ARG A 961 -1.61 38.32 0.37
CA ARG A 961 -2.70 38.70 -0.56
C ARG A 961 -3.22 37.48 -1.32
N THR A 962 -2.35 36.69 -1.94
CA THR A 962 -2.75 35.63 -2.88
C THR A 962 -3.13 34.29 -2.22
N LYS A 963 -2.47 33.88 -1.12
CA LYS A 963 -2.71 32.55 -0.50
C LYS A 963 -3.50 32.59 0.81
N ILE A 964 -3.62 33.75 1.45
CA ILE A 964 -4.36 33.93 2.71
C ILE A 964 -5.63 34.77 2.48
N LEU A 965 -5.50 36.04 2.10
CA LEU A 965 -6.64 36.97 1.98
C LEU A 965 -7.60 36.63 0.83
N SER A 966 -7.16 35.92 -0.20
CA SER A 966 -8.02 35.35 -1.25
C SER A 966 -9.10 34.41 -0.71
N LYS A 967 -8.88 33.79 0.46
CA LYS A 967 -9.83 32.92 1.17
C LYS A 967 -10.64 33.64 2.26
N ALA A 968 -10.48 34.96 2.42
CA ALA A 968 -11.18 35.71 3.46
C ALA A 968 -12.68 35.86 3.17
N GLN A 969 -13.48 35.57 4.18
CA GLN A 969 -14.93 35.75 4.17
C GLN A 969 -15.30 36.94 5.05
N PHE A 970 -15.97 37.93 4.48
CA PHE A 970 -16.31 39.18 5.16
C PHE A 970 -17.80 39.22 5.52
N ASP A 971 -18.12 39.82 6.66
CA ASP A 971 -19.50 40.15 7.02
C ASP A 971 -19.95 41.41 6.23
N ILE A 972 -20.37 41.18 4.98
CA ILE A 972 -20.71 42.26 4.03
C ILE A 972 -21.90 43.10 4.53
N ASN A 973 -22.85 42.46 5.24
CA ASN A 973 -23.99 43.16 5.83
C ASN A 973 -23.56 44.08 6.99
N HIS A 974 -22.63 43.62 7.83
CA HIS A 974 -22.04 44.47 8.86
C HIS A 974 -21.29 45.66 8.25
N TYR A 975 -20.48 45.44 7.21
CA TYR A 975 -19.79 46.53 6.51
C TYR A 975 -20.75 47.54 5.88
N ALA A 976 -21.82 47.07 5.21
CA ALA A 976 -22.84 47.92 4.59
C ALA A 976 -23.56 48.84 5.60
N LEU A 977 -23.76 48.38 6.84
CA LEU A 977 -24.49 49.11 7.88
C LEU A 977 -23.59 49.99 8.77
N TYR A 978 -22.38 49.54 9.08
CA TYR A 978 -21.51 50.15 10.10
C TYR A 978 -20.19 50.72 9.57
N GLY A 979 -19.79 50.38 8.34
CA GLY A 979 -18.51 50.82 7.74
C GLY A 979 -17.26 50.16 8.35
N SER A 980 -17.42 49.23 9.29
CA SER A 980 -16.33 48.42 9.84
C SER A 980 -16.24 47.07 9.14
N VAL A 981 -15.02 46.64 8.81
CA VAL A 981 -14.76 45.33 8.20
C VAL A 981 -14.60 44.29 9.30
N LYS A 982 -15.30 43.16 9.16
CA LYS A 982 -15.20 42.02 10.06
C LYS A 982 -15.01 40.75 9.23
N VAL A 983 -13.93 40.03 9.52
CA VAL A 983 -13.66 38.71 8.91
C VAL A 983 -14.38 37.64 9.72
N VAL A 984 -15.20 36.82 9.04
CA VAL A 984 -16.02 35.77 9.67
C VAL A 984 -15.17 34.54 9.98
N ASN A 985 -14.31 34.12 9.04
CA ASN A 985 -13.44 32.95 9.16
C ASN A 985 -12.03 33.28 9.68
N ALA A 986 -11.90 34.30 10.54
CA ALA A 986 -10.61 34.80 11.02
C ALA A 986 -9.72 33.71 11.67
N GLN A 987 -10.29 32.84 12.50
CA GLN A 987 -9.53 31.75 13.14
C GLN A 987 -9.08 30.69 12.13
N GLU A 988 -9.97 30.26 11.23
CA GLU A 988 -9.64 29.27 10.19
C GLU A 988 -8.54 29.80 9.25
N LEU A 989 -8.55 31.10 8.95
CA LEU A 989 -7.49 31.76 8.18
C LEU A 989 -6.16 31.82 8.94
N LEU A 990 -6.17 32.00 10.27
CA LEU A 990 -4.96 31.96 11.07
C LEU A 990 -4.35 30.56 11.04
N ASP A 991 -5.15 29.53 11.32
CA ASP A 991 -4.69 28.13 11.31
C ASP A 991 -4.18 27.73 9.91
N TRP A 992 -4.91 28.11 8.85
CA TRP A 992 -4.48 27.94 7.45
C TRP A 992 -3.20 28.71 7.13
N SER A 993 -3.04 29.94 7.62
CA SER A 993 -1.83 30.74 7.40
C SER A 993 -0.61 30.13 8.08
N GLU A 994 -0.75 29.54 9.28
CA GLU A 994 0.35 28.88 9.95
C GLU A 994 0.82 27.63 9.17
N GLU A 995 -0.12 26.85 8.63
CA GLU A 995 0.21 25.71 7.77
C GLU A 995 0.85 26.14 6.45
N GLN A 996 0.28 27.13 5.75
CA GLN A 996 0.80 27.55 4.45
C GLN A 996 2.14 28.27 4.56
N LEU A 997 2.32 29.21 5.50
CA LEU A 997 3.56 29.97 5.63
C LEU A 997 4.76 29.08 5.96
N LYS A 998 4.59 27.98 6.70
CA LYS A 998 5.63 26.95 6.95
C LYS A 998 6.17 26.30 5.66
N ASN A 999 5.43 26.33 4.54
CA ASN A 999 5.89 25.81 3.25
C ASN A 999 6.72 26.82 2.43
N PHE A 1000 6.78 28.08 2.86
CA PHE A 1000 7.44 29.17 2.12
C PHE A 1000 8.53 29.87 2.93
N ILE A 1001 8.40 29.92 4.26
CA ILE A 1001 9.26 30.70 5.16
C ILE A 1001 9.71 29.82 6.34
N PRO A 1002 11.01 29.84 6.72
CA PRO A 1002 11.52 29.03 7.83
C PRO A 1002 11.13 29.53 9.23
N ASP A 1003 10.69 30.79 9.38
CA ASP A 1003 10.27 31.39 10.66
C ASP A 1003 8.97 32.19 10.45
N THR A 1004 7.87 31.72 11.05
CA THR A 1004 6.55 32.37 11.00
C THR A 1004 6.25 33.22 12.23
N SER A 1005 7.10 33.17 13.27
CA SER A 1005 6.81 33.69 14.61
C SER A 1005 6.50 35.19 14.66
N LYS A 1006 7.08 35.97 13.74
CA LYS A 1006 6.90 37.42 13.63
C LYS A 1006 5.62 37.83 12.87
N ILE A 1007 5.11 36.96 12.00
CA ILE A 1007 4.03 37.27 11.05
C ILE A 1007 2.67 36.93 11.63
N MET A 1008 2.57 35.81 12.35
CA MET A 1008 1.31 35.34 12.96
C MET A 1008 0.65 36.37 13.90
N PRO A 1009 1.37 37.15 14.73
CA PRO A 1009 0.77 38.20 15.55
C PRO A 1009 0.17 39.35 14.72
N VAL A 1010 0.80 39.70 13.59
CA VAL A 1010 0.30 40.74 12.67
C VAL A 1010 -0.94 40.27 11.93
N LEU A 1011 -0.96 39.03 11.42
CA LEU A 1011 -2.16 38.47 10.80
C LEU A 1011 -3.32 38.44 11.80
N SER A 1012 -3.04 38.10 13.06
CA SER A 1012 -4.06 38.11 14.13
C SER A 1012 -4.62 39.50 14.43
N SER A 1013 -3.79 40.55 14.40
CA SER A 1013 -4.26 41.93 14.58
C SER A 1013 -5.07 42.45 13.38
N VAL A 1014 -4.63 42.15 12.15
CA VAL A 1014 -5.30 42.59 10.91
C VAL A 1014 -6.62 41.86 10.67
N LEU A 1015 -6.71 40.56 10.99
CA LEU A 1015 -7.95 39.77 10.85
C LEU A 1015 -9.00 40.07 11.95
N SER A 1016 -8.71 40.99 12.86
CA SER A 1016 -9.68 41.53 13.83
C SER A 1016 -10.63 42.55 13.17
N THR A 1017 -11.46 43.24 13.97
CA THR A 1017 -12.42 44.23 13.43
C THR A 1017 -11.69 45.52 13.02
N ILE A 1018 -11.59 45.79 11.71
CA ILE A 1018 -10.95 46.99 11.16
C ILE A 1018 -11.99 48.12 11.07
N GLN A 1019 -11.67 49.32 11.59
CA GLN A 1019 -12.46 50.53 11.35
C GLN A 1019 -11.98 51.23 10.07
N SER A 1020 -12.84 51.31 9.06
CA SER A 1020 -12.55 52.02 7.80
C SER A 1020 -12.62 53.53 8.04
N SER A 1021 -11.52 54.26 7.84
CA SER A 1021 -11.45 55.72 8.05
C SER A 1021 -11.86 56.54 6.83
N ALA A 1022 -11.83 55.95 5.63
CA ALA A 1022 -12.36 56.51 4.40
C ALA A 1022 -12.88 55.41 3.47
N THR A 1023 -13.81 55.76 2.58
CA THR A 1023 -14.09 54.97 1.37
C THR A 1023 -13.05 55.34 0.32
N CYS A 1024 -11.94 54.59 0.28
CA CYS A 1024 -11.02 54.65 -0.84
C CYS A 1024 -11.74 54.06 -2.07
N VAL A 1025 -11.93 54.86 -3.12
CA VAL A 1025 -12.60 54.44 -4.36
C VAL A 1025 -11.62 54.67 -5.51
N SER A 1026 -10.67 53.74 -5.66
CA SER A 1026 -9.73 53.71 -6.78
C SER A 1026 -10.25 52.83 -7.91
N ASP A 1027 -10.67 51.60 -7.61
CA ASP A 1027 -10.77 50.51 -8.60
C ASP A 1027 -12.23 50.12 -8.90
N PHE A 1028 -12.99 51.00 -9.57
CA PHE A 1028 -14.42 50.75 -9.84
C PHE A 1028 -14.69 50.23 -11.26
N TYR A 1029 -15.75 49.44 -11.40
CA TYR A 1029 -16.20 48.91 -12.68
C TYR A 1029 -17.17 49.87 -13.37
N LYS A 1030 -17.07 49.95 -14.70
CA LYS A 1030 -17.99 50.65 -15.60
C LYS A 1030 -18.63 49.63 -16.53
N LEU A 1031 -19.92 49.36 -16.33
CA LEU A 1031 -20.72 48.56 -17.25
C LEU A 1031 -21.33 49.47 -18.32
N HIS A 1032 -21.10 49.14 -19.60
CA HIS A 1032 -21.70 49.79 -20.76
C HIS A 1032 -22.73 48.86 -21.41
N ILE A 1033 -23.95 49.36 -21.59
CA ILE A 1033 -25.08 48.66 -22.22
C ILE A 1033 -25.68 49.55 -23.30
N SER A 1034 -25.54 49.18 -24.57
CA SER A 1034 -26.30 49.78 -25.66
C SER A 1034 -27.71 49.17 -25.72
N VAL A 1035 -28.73 49.97 -25.41
CA VAL A 1035 -30.15 49.57 -25.44
C VAL A 1035 -30.79 50.13 -26.71
N PRO A 1036 -31.46 49.31 -27.55
CA PRO A 1036 -32.13 49.82 -28.75
C PRO A 1036 -33.30 50.74 -28.40
N MET A 1037 -33.54 51.75 -29.23
CA MET A 1037 -34.64 52.69 -29.04
C MET A 1037 -36.00 51.96 -29.14
N PRO A 1038 -36.85 51.99 -28.09
CA PRO A 1038 -38.07 51.20 -28.06
C PRO A 1038 -39.15 51.86 -28.93
N ILE A 1039 -39.69 51.09 -29.87
CA ILE A 1039 -40.75 51.52 -30.80
C ILE A 1039 -42.12 50.98 -30.37
N LEU A 1040 -43.19 51.69 -30.73
CA LEU A 1040 -44.56 51.33 -30.38
C LEU A 1040 -45.52 51.69 -31.53
N ASN A 1041 -46.34 50.73 -31.98
CA ASN A 1041 -47.24 50.98 -33.11
C ASN A 1041 -48.40 51.91 -32.72
N PHE A 1042 -48.97 51.74 -31.51
CA PHE A 1042 -50.01 52.63 -31.00
C PHE A 1042 -49.91 52.83 -29.49
N LEU A 1043 -49.91 54.09 -29.03
CA LEU A 1043 -50.20 54.47 -27.65
C LEU A 1043 -51.67 54.88 -27.54
N GLN A 1044 -52.44 54.18 -26.74
CA GLN A 1044 -53.85 54.51 -26.47
C GLN A 1044 -53.96 55.28 -25.15
N ILE A 1045 -54.26 56.58 -25.22
CA ILE A 1045 -54.48 57.41 -24.03
C ILE A 1045 -55.97 57.40 -23.69
N VAL A 1046 -56.30 56.90 -22.51
CA VAL A 1046 -57.68 56.75 -22.02
C VAL A 1046 -57.95 57.79 -20.94
N SER A 1047 -59.00 58.60 -21.09
CA SER A 1047 -59.40 59.62 -20.11
C SER A 1047 -60.91 59.70 -19.89
N TYR A 1048 -61.31 59.93 -18.64
CA TYR A 1048 -62.69 60.24 -18.26
C TYR A 1048 -62.86 61.75 -18.11
N ASN A 1049 -63.74 62.33 -18.91
CA ASN A 1049 -64.10 63.75 -18.85
C ASN A 1049 -65.50 63.90 -18.25
N PHE A 1050 -65.63 64.68 -17.18
CA PHE A 1050 -66.88 64.88 -16.45
C PHE A 1050 -66.82 66.20 -15.65
N ASP A 1051 -67.99 66.70 -15.23
CA ASP A 1051 -68.09 67.92 -14.43
C ASP A 1051 -67.61 67.66 -12.99
N ARG A 1052 -66.48 68.27 -12.63
CA ARG A 1052 -65.79 68.02 -11.36
C ARG A 1052 -66.50 68.73 -10.19
N LYS A 1053 -66.96 67.96 -9.20
CA LYS A 1053 -67.45 68.43 -7.90
C LYS A 1053 -66.47 68.08 -6.78
N SER A 1054 -66.57 68.76 -5.63
CA SER A 1054 -65.77 68.44 -4.44
C SER A 1054 -66.15 67.11 -3.78
N GLN A 1055 -67.42 66.72 -3.91
CA GLN A 1055 -67.99 65.45 -3.46
C GLN A 1055 -69.20 65.10 -4.34
N PHE A 1056 -69.55 63.81 -4.39
CA PHE A 1056 -70.77 63.29 -5.00
C PHE A 1056 -71.53 62.45 -3.94
N SER A 1057 -72.83 62.30 -4.08
CA SER A 1057 -73.62 61.44 -3.18
C SER A 1057 -73.70 59.99 -3.67
N VAL A 1058 -73.83 59.02 -2.76
CA VAL A 1058 -74.19 57.63 -3.14
C VAL A 1058 -75.51 57.66 -3.94
N GLY A 1059 -75.55 56.93 -5.05
CA GLY A 1059 -76.71 56.95 -5.95
C GLY A 1059 -76.79 58.14 -6.92
N GLU A 1060 -75.91 59.14 -6.82
CA GLU A 1060 -75.90 60.29 -7.73
C GLU A 1060 -75.41 59.89 -9.14
N PRO A 1061 -76.19 60.13 -10.22
CA PRO A 1061 -75.75 59.79 -11.58
C PRO A 1061 -74.73 60.79 -12.13
N ILE A 1062 -73.48 60.37 -12.22
CA ILE A 1062 -72.36 61.16 -12.76
C ILE A 1062 -72.24 60.90 -14.27
N LYS A 1063 -72.58 61.90 -15.07
CA LYS A 1063 -72.38 61.86 -16.53
C LYS A 1063 -70.89 61.99 -16.86
N MET A 1064 -70.36 61.06 -17.65
CA MET A 1064 -68.97 61.03 -18.07
C MET A 1064 -68.85 60.78 -19.58
N THR A 1065 -67.80 61.33 -20.18
CA THR A 1065 -67.38 60.98 -21.54
C THR A 1065 -66.02 60.31 -21.48
N LEU A 1066 -65.98 59.02 -21.81
CA LEU A 1066 -64.74 58.25 -21.95
C LEU A 1066 -64.14 58.56 -23.31
N ALA A 1067 -62.95 59.16 -23.31
CA ALA A 1067 -62.18 59.51 -24.49
C ALA A 1067 -60.99 58.55 -24.64
N VAL A 1068 -60.79 58.01 -25.83
CA VAL A 1068 -59.60 57.26 -26.22
C VAL A 1068 -58.90 57.99 -27.36
N LYS A 1069 -57.73 58.55 -27.07
CA LYS A 1069 -56.86 59.21 -28.05
C LYS A 1069 -55.75 58.26 -28.45
N THR A 1070 -55.77 57.78 -29.69
CA THR A 1070 -54.64 57.04 -30.25
C THR A 1070 -53.50 57.99 -30.65
N ILE A 1071 -52.27 57.54 -30.44
CA ILE A 1071 -51.04 58.21 -30.86
C ILE A 1071 -50.14 57.18 -31.54
N ASP A 1072 -49.78 57.46 -32.78
CA ASP A 1072 -48.92 56.68 -33.67
C ASP A 1072 -47.48 57.23 -33.77
N LYS A 1073 -47.20 58.43 -33.24
CA LYS A 1073 -45.88 59.10 -33.29
C LYS A 1073 -44.65 58.30 -32.78
N TRP A 1074 -44.87 57.10 -32.24
CA TRP A 1074 -43.85 56.20 -31.72
C TRP A 1074 -43.54 55.03 -32.68
N THR A 1075 -44.18 54.98 -33.85
CA THR A 1075 -43.96 53.97 -34.90
C THR A 1075 -42.59 54.10 -35.57
N GLY A 1076 -41.97 52.97 -35.89
CA GLY A 1076 -40.83 52.92 -36.80
C GLY A 1076 -41.23 53.09 -38.28
N PRO A 1077 -40.27 53.33 -39.19
CA PRO A 1077 -40.52 53.46 -40.63
C PRO A 1077 -40.93 52.13 -41.27
N GLY A 1078 -41.91 52.17 -42.19
CA GLY A 1078 -42.24 51.07 -43.11
C GLY A 1078 -43.53 50.28 -42.82
N ASP A 1079 -44.37 50.72 -41.89
CA ASP A 1079 -45.30 49.83 -41.19
C ASP A 1079 -46.79 50.27 -41.33
N GLU A 1080 -47.54 49.67 -42.27
CA GLU A 1080 -48.93 50.07 -42.60
C GLU A 1080 -50.01 49.44 -41.69
N TRP A 1081 -50.26 50.07 -40.53
CA TRP A 1081 -51.25 49.60 -39.54
C TRP A 1081 -52.64 50.28 -39.61
N LYS A 1082 -52.96 50.97 -40.71
CA LYS A 1082 -54.09 51.92 -40.80
C LYS A 1082 -55.51 51.33 -40.59
N ASP A 1083 -55.68 50.01 -40.67
CA ASP A 1083 -56.98 49.32 -40.52
C ASP A 1083 -57.13 48.48 -39.23
N CYS A 1084 -56.26 48.66 -38.22
CA CYS A 1084 -56.33 47.90 -36.97
C CYS A 1084 -57.60 48.22 -36.15
N LYS A 1085 -58.44 47.22 -35.89
CA LYS A 1085 -59.62 47.34 -35.02
C LYS A 1085 -59.28 47.05 -33.56
N PHE A 1086 -59.76 47.91 -32.68
CA PHE A 1086 -59.69 47.75 -31.22
C PHE A 1086 -61.08 47.50 -30.63
N GLU A 1087 -61.14 46.67 -29.59
CA GLU A 1087 -62.32 46.37 -28.78
C GLU A 1087 -62.12 46.97 -27.39
N LEU A 1088 -62.98 47.92 -27.02
CA LEU A 1088 -63.05 48.51 -25.68
C LEU A 1088 -64.12 47.79 -24.88
N THR A 1089 -63.79 47.39 -23.64
CA THR A 1089 -64.69 46.76 -22.68
C THR A 1089 -64.50 47.39 -21.31
N ILE A 1090 -65.60 47.77 -20.66
CA ILE A 1090 -65.64 48.18 -19.26
C ILE A 1090 -66.15 46.99 -18.45
N PRO A 1091 -65.32 46.32 -17.63
CA PRO A 1091 -65.78 45.26 -16.74
C PRO A 1091 -66.73 45.79 -15.66
N SER A 1092 -67.56 44.91 -15.10
CA SER A 1092 -68.36 45.21 -13.91
C SER A 1092 -67.44 45.48 -12.71
N ASP A 1093 -67.78 46.49 -11.91
CA ASP A 1093 -67.07 46.90 -10.71
C ASP A 1093 -68.09 47.00 -9.55
N ASP A 1094 -67.81 46.35 -8.43
CA ASP A 1094 -68.75 46.28 -7.29
C ASP A 1094 -69.03 47.67 -6.65
N ASN A 1095 -68.17 48.66 -6.93
CA ASN A 1095 -68.32 50.03 -6.44
C ASN A 1095 -69.19 50.92 -7.34
N TRP A 1096 -69.44 50.51 -8.59
CA TRP A 1096 -70.02 51.37 -9.63
C TRP A 1096 -71.08 50.65 -10.48
N SER A 1097 -72.31 51.19 -10.49
CA SER A 1097 -73.27 50.85 -11.55
C SER A 1097 -72.99 51.72 -12.77
N VAL A 1098 -72.53 51.09 -13.85
CA VAL A 1098 -72.15 51.75 -15.12
C VAL A 1098 -73.25 51.54 -16.14
N THR A 1099 -73.74 52.62 -16.75
CA THR A 1099 -74.71 52.56 -17.86
C THR A 1099 -74.20 53.32 -19.09
N GLY A 1100 -74.44 52.77 -20.28
CA GLY A 1100 -73.90 53.26 -21.56
C GLY A 1100 -73.34 52.13 -22.42
N LEU A 1101 -72.46 52.45 -23.37
CA LEU A 1101 -71.81 51.45 -24.23
C LEU A 1101 -70.63 50.77 -23.50
N LEU A 1102 -70.95 49.75 -22.69
CA LEU A 1102 -69.96 48.98 -21.91
C LEU A 1102 -68.97 48.19 -22.77
N LYS A 1103 -69.36 47.85 -24.01
CA LYS A 1103 -68.53 47.11 -24.96
C LYS A 1103 -68.71 47.66 -26.38
N THR A 1104 -67.63 48.05 -27.04
CA THR A 1104 -67.67 48.68 -28.37
C THR A 1104 -66.36 48.48 -29.14
N THR A 1105 -66.38 48.62 -30.46
CA THR A 1105 -65.18 48.53 -31.31
C THR A 1105 -64.91 49.84 -32.03
N PHE A 1106 -63.65 50.21 -32.16
CA PHE A 1106 -63.20 51.41 -32.84
C PHE A 1106 -61.96 51.16 -33.71
N ILE A 1107 -61.73 52.07 -34.67
CA ILE A 1107 -60.54 52.12 -35.53
C ILE A 1107 -59.82 53.43 -35.17
N PRO A 1108 -58.49 53.42 -34.98
CA PRO A 1108 -57.76 54.62 -34.61
C PRO A 1108 -57.83 55.67 -35.74
N LYS A 1109 -58.07 56.92 -35.36
CA LYS A 1109 -58.16 58.09 -36.24
C LYS A 1109 -57.55 59.29 -35.55
N GLU A 1110 -57.29 60.38 -36.28
CA GLU A 1110 -56.74 61.63 -35.73
C GLU A 1110 -57.62 62.24 -34.62
N ALA A 1111 -58.95 62.07 -34.72
CA ALA A 1111 -59.90 62.50 -33.70
C ALA A 1111 -60.05 61.43 -32.61
N PRO A 1112 -60.16 61.80 -31.32
CA PRO A 1112 -60.34 60.85 -30.23
C PRO A 1112 -61.68 60.11 -30.37
N PHE A 1113 -61.67 58.82 -30.05
CA PHE A 1113 -62.88 58.01 -29.95
C PHE A 1113 -63.59 58.33 -28.63
N MET A 1114 -64.89 58.64 -28.67
CA MET A 1114 -65.66 59.14 -27.53
C MET A 1114 -66.85 58.22 -27.23
N VAL A 1115 -67.06 57.90 -25.96
CA VAL A 1115 -68.20 57.11 -25.47
C VAL A 1115 -68.85 57.83 -24.29
N GLU A 1116 -70.15 58.09 -24.38
CA GLU A 1116 -70.94 58.61 -23.25
C GLU A 1116 -71.32 57.48 -22.28
N LEU A 1117 -71.14 57.76 -20.99
CA LEU A 1117 -71.38 56.85 -19.87
C LEU A 1117 -72.07 57.61 -18.73
N VAL A 1118 -72.82 56.89 -17.90
CA VAL A 1118 -73.28 57.40 -16.60
C VAL A 1118 -72.82 56.41 -15.52
N LEU A 1119 -72.02 56.93 -14.59
CA LEU A 1119 -71.55 56.20 -13.41
C LEU A 1119 -72.44 56.54 -12.22
N VAL A 1120 -72.93 55.52 -11.51
CA VAL A 1120 -73.65 55.68 -10.25
C VAL A 1120 -72.82 55.01 -9.14
N PRO A 1121 -72.33 55.76 -8.14
CA PRO A 1121 -71.54 55.21 -7.05
C PRO A 1121 -72.44 54.43 -6.09
N LEU A 1122 -72.04 53.21 -5.73
CA LEU A 1122 -72.82 52.30 -4.90
C LEU A 1122 -72.40 52.31 -3.42
N VAL A 1123 -71.23 52.87 -3.10
CA VAL A 1123 -70.59 52.81 -1.78
C VAL A 1123 -70.02 54.18 -1.40
N VAL A 1124 -69.98 54.51 -0.11
CA VAL A 1124 -69.32 55.71 0.42
C VAL A 1124 -67.80 55.56 0.45
N GLY A 1125 -67.05 56.66 0.29
CA GLY A 1125 -65.59 56.68 0.40
C GLY A 1125 -64.89 57.30 -0.81
N LYS A 1126 -63.58 57.09 -0.92
CA LYS A 1126 -62.78 57.53 -2.08
C LYS A 1126 -62.73 56.40 -3.12
N LEU A 1127 -63.63 56.42 -4.09
CA LEU A 1127 -63.72 55.37 -5.10
C LEU A 1127 -62.81 55.69 -6.30
N PRO A 1128 -61.94 54.78 -6.75
CA PRO A 1128 -61.24 54.93 -8.03
C PRO A 1128 -62.23 54.85 -9.19
N LEU A 1129 -61.93 55.51 -10.31
CA LEU A 1129 -62.74 55.37 -11.52
C LEU A 1129 -62.70 53.94 -12.08
N PRO A 1130 -63.77 53.45 -12.74
CA PRO A 1130 -63.80 52.10 -13.32
C PRO A 1130 -62.63 51.85 -14.27
N LYS A 1131 -62.07 50.64 -14.22
CA LYS A 1131 -61.03 50.21 -15.15
C LYS A 1131 -61.60 50.09 -16.56
N VAL A 1132 -60.79 50.37 -17.57
CA VAL A 1132 -61.13 50.15 -18.99
C VAL A 1132 -60.15 49.14 -19.55
N LEU A 1133 -60.65 48.16 -20.31
CA LEU A 1133 -59.84 47.17 -21.00
C LEU A 1133 -59.95 47.41 -22.51
N ILE A 1134 -58.82 47.55 -23.19
CA ILE A 1134 -58.77 47.67 -24.65
C ILE A 1134 -57.93 46.51 -25.20
N LYS A 1135 -58.46 45.80 -26.19
CA LYS A 1135 -57.79 44.69 -26.90
C LYS A 1135 -57.75 44.98 -28.40
N HIS A 1136 -56.75 44.48 -29.12
CA HIS A 1136 -56.72 44.54 -30.59
C HIS A 1136 -57.32 43.25 -31.20
N SER A 1137 -57.80 43.33 -32.45
CA SER A 1137 -58.29 42.15 -33.20
C SER A 1137 -57.15 41.13 -33.41
N PRO A 1138 -57.39 39.81 -33.21
CA PRO A 1138 -56.35 38.77 -33.36
C PRO A 1138 -55.84 38.56 -34.79
N GLU A 1139 -56.39 39.26 -35.79
CA GLU A 1139 -56.01 39.18 -37.21
C GLU A 1139 -54.59 39.70 -37.51
N LYS A 1140 -53.97 40.45 -36.59
CA LYS A 1140 -52.58 40.96 -36.71
C LYS A 1140 -51.80 40.72 -35.40
N PRO A 1141 -51.08 39.58 -35.24
CA PRO A 1141 -50.49 39.18 -33.96
C PRO A 1141 -49.21 39.92 -33.53
N HIS A 1142 -48.64 40.78 -34.38
CA HIS A 1142 -47.36 41.47 -34.15
C HIS A 1142 -47.51 42.95 -33.76
N LEU A 1143 -48.69 43.38 -33.31
CA LEU A 1143 -48.97 44.80 -33.01
C LEU A 1143 -48.55 45.18 -31.57
N LEU A 1144 -47.54 46.05 -31.45
CA LEU A 1144 -47.09 46.60 -30.16
C LEU A 1144 -47.98 47.79 -29.75
N VAL A 1145 -48.73 47.63 -28.65
CA VAL A 1145 -49.68 48.63 -28.14
C VAL A 1145 -49.50 48.82 -26.64
N ASP A 1146 -49.43 50.09 -26.21
CA ASP A 1146 -49.34 50.50 -24.79
C ASP A 1146 -50.51 51.42 -24.43
N PHE A 1147 -50.83 51.52 -23.14
CA PHE A 1147 -52.03 52.18 -22.63
C PHE A 1147 -51.70 53.17 -21.50
N ALA A 1148 -52.07 54.44 -21.69
CA ALA A 1148 -51.87 55.48 -20.68
C ALA A 1148 -53.22 56.00 -20.15
N TYR A 1149 -53.56 55.63 -18.92
CA TYR A 1149 -54.79 56.07 -18.25
C TYR A 1149 -54.56 57.43 -17.58
N ALA A 1150 -55.05 58.52 -18.19
CA ALA A 1150 -54.84 59.88 -17.70
C ALA A 1150 -55.45 60.10 -16.30
N ASN A 1151 -56.59 59.44 -16.02
CA ASN A 1151 -57.30 59.50 -14.75
C ASN A 1151 -57.12 58.21 -13.92
N GLY A 1152 -56.13 57.35 -14.25
CA GLY A 1152 -56.02 55.99 -13.69
C GLY A 1152 -55.82 55.92 -12.16
N SER A 1153 -55.30 56.98 -11.55
CA SER A 1153 -55.16 57.13 -10.09
C SER A 1153 -56.13 58.16 -9.50
N GLU A 1154 -57.08 58.66 -10.29
CA GLU A 1154 -58.08 59.63 -9.83
C GLU A 1154 -59.16 58.91 -8.99
N THR A 1155 -59.48 59.48 -7.83
CA THR A 1155 -60.52 58.97 -6.94
C THR A 1155 -61.58 60.04 -6.72
N LEU A 1156 -62.85 59.63 -6.70
CA LEU A 1156 -63.99 60.49 -6.41
C LEU A 1156 -64.42 60.29 -4.95
N LEU A 1157 -64.62 61.40 -4.23
CA LEU A 1157 -65.14 61.37 -2.87
C LEU A 1157 -66.66 61.22 -2.91
N ILE A 1158 -67.14 60.06 -2.50
CA ILE A 1158 -68.56 59.75 -2.38
C ILE A 1158 -68.97 59.86 -0.91
N VAL A 1159 -69.97 60.68 -0.63
CA VAL A 1159 -70.56 60.87 0.70
C VAL A 1159 -71.95 60.26 0.79
N PRO A 1160 -72.43 59.83 1.97
CA PRO A 1160 -73.84 59.47 2.12
C PRO A 1160 -74.72 60.70 1.89
N GLU A 1161 -75.94 60.47 1.38
CA GLU A 1161 -76.95 61.52 1.34
C GLU A 1161 -77.31 61.94 2.78
N SER A 1162 -77.37 63.25 3.02
CA SER A 1162 -77.19 63.84 4.36
C SER A 1162 -78.32 63.60 5.38
N GLU A 1163 -79.28 62.71 5.07
CA GLU A 1163 -80.39 62.32 5.95
C GLU A 1163 -80.28 60.88 6.48
N SER A 1164 -79.26 60.10 6.09
CA SER A 1164 -79.19 58.65 6.35
C SER A 1164 -77.98 58.16 7.17
N ILE A 1165 -77.56 58.89 8.22
CA ILE A 1165 -76.46 58.47 9.12
C ILE A 1165 -77.02 57.92 10.45
N THR A 1166 -77.26 56.61 10.51
CA THR A 1166 -77.34 55.87 11.78
C THR A 1166 -75.99 55.26 12.11
N PHE A 1167 -75.31 55.81 13.12
CA PHE A 1167 -74.14 55.17 13.73
C PHE A 1167 -74.59 53.98 14.59
N THR A 1168 -74.16 52.77 14.23
CA THR A 1168 -74.09 51.63 15.16
C THR A 1168 -72.66 51.56 15.71
N PHE A 1169 -72.52 51.77 17.02
CA PHE A 1169 -71.28 51.56 17.78
C PHE A 1169 -71.01 50.07 18.00
#